data_AF-A0A0G0ZI91-F1
#
_entry.id   AF-A0A0G0ZI91-F1
#
_cell.length_a   1.000
_cell.length_b   1.000
_cell.length_c   1.000
_cell.angle_alpha   90.00
_cell.angle_beta   90.00
_cell.angle_gamma   90.00
#
_symmetry.space_group_name_H-M   'P 1'
#
loop_
_entity.id
_entity.type
_entity.pdbx_description
1 polymer ?
#
loop_
_entity_poly.entity_id
_entity_poly.type
_entity_poly.pdbx_seq_one_letter_code
_entity_poly.pdbx_strand_id
1 'polypeptide(L)'
;MTIFGQLSLILLATMAVFSVYSPVLAIVGVDFTLTVDDLYQNSYGWNHNGFGTNEIAPTKNLTKEIIVTNGGAPMRYGLKAQIMGGSEAFCNGLQVTIFQNGSVKMEGNLPDFDLSLPSNQFYLDTGGIDTWKFVTGIKHADENLPDLRSKSCEFNFVFNGYQDRNFDEVFPDGGFSDTEIDANVIVSGVSLINSAPQLSFPLSGPYAGDGINPNSGDTETRFSVRVVYQDADDDTPIVRYCVQGTSDDGFSRKFCSGISGDSRLDYAIGQEMLIDSSFGLSKTGKYEYFFDATDGVQYVRLPEQGGLPLQISNELPNQPPILSRLEQWDGSTSIIEGWIMRSPRAISFSADVNDPNGDQIQLQVELRRFEESFTGTDDGGILTSDLIPSGLGTIRVTRASLSDGKYHWRARAIDSNGNKSEWREFGVAENVDFEIRTKIPVIIIPGIMGTRLDRASDGENVWPNGSEMLFPGDEYLDDLKLTELGQEIVQISPADILREEQISIVDSETFEITVYTSFIYRPLIESFLARGYIENVDLFVAPYDWRLDVQDNINLERDGGFDDKIQSAIANSPTGKIDIVAHSMGGILANEYFKHRGMEFVNKLVLIGVPKLGAPKAFQTLNFGDNDGFGFSVFGLGFNILNEKKIKEISQNMKSAYELLPSRRYLNLNSIFQLGYVGFFGGGTSKWLNYDETKQIMINEGRNEFMLNNADVLHQFSDETWPDSPNIYQIIGCLNTDTVGAYRFYDDGKIKIDTTRGDGTVPLVSAVNAPILNIPEGGSNYFVTSSEVDHMGLVKDIGILNTLHSILNNEVNPTGYVSTSPSACFSQLQSATRLQFSTHSPVELHIYDALGSHTGPDDNGGVEIGIPNSNYERIKGNSFAFVPPDGEYRVVIDALSEGDFNLEIKSYNSNSVISTATYLNVGLAGNETVGELFYTDTDEPLPLLMDNNGNGAADNVVMPTAILSPEESADIEPPAITMTEIPDTVSVFSPITLNFSATDDLSGVAFLSATFDGTSIENGDKIRLCTVGEHVLRVETTDRNGNPRISEQIFEARYPFELHGQRGSNGAAHLPPICPQEN
;
A
#
# COMPACT_ATOMS: atom_id res chain seq x y z
N MET A 1 -24.86 17.94 -34.35
CA MET A 1 -25.87 18.67 -35.14
C MET A 1 -27.17 17.88 -35.03
N THR A 2 -28.33 18.41 -34.64
CA THR A 2 -28.73 19.83 -34.51
C THR A 2 -29.72 19.98 -33.35
N ILE A 3 -29.53 20.99 -32.51
CA ILE A 3 -30.40 21.35 -31.37
C ILE A 3 -31.61 22.16 -31.89
N PHE A 4 -32.78 22.07 -31.23
CA PHE A 4 -33.59 23.19 -30.70
C PHE A 4 -35.10 22.92 -30.63
N GLY A 5 -35.69 23.22 -29.46
CA GLY A 5 -37.12 22.97 -29.20
C GLY A 5 -37.83 23.70 -28.05
N GLN A 6 -37.19 24.61 -27.30
CA GLN A 6 -37.82 25.75 -26.53
C GLN A 6 -38.83 25.43 -25.39
N LEU A 7 -38.99 26.14 -24.25
CA LEU A 7 -38.41 27.33 -23.57
C LEU A 7 -38.29 26.97 -22.05
N SER A 8 -37.42 27.47 -21.16
CA SER A 8 -36.67 28.74 -20.97
C SER A 8 -37.37 29.86 -20.16
N LEU A 9 -36.60 30.45 -19.21
CA LEU A 9 -36.82 31.65 -18.36
C LEU A 9 -37.71 31.48 -17.09
N ILE A 10 -37.37 32.03 -15.90
CA ILE A 10 -36.42 33.10 -15.51
C ILE A 10 -35.51 32.70 -14.32
N LEU A 11 -34.25 33.15 -14.36
CA LEU A 11 -33.23 33.13 -13.30
C LEU A 11 -32.65 34.55 -13.11
N LEU A 12 -32.25 34.92 -11.88
CA LEU A 12 -31.34 36.03 -11.44
C LEU A 12 -31.54 36.24 -9.92
N ALA A 13 -30.57 36.52 -9.04
CA ALA A 13 -29.25 37.18 -9.12
C ALA A 13 -28.42 36.83 -7.83
N THR A 14 -27.10 36.98 -7.67
CA THR A 14 -25.97 37.48 -8.50
C THR A 14 -24.62 37.01 -7.89
N MET A 15 -23.57 36.87 -8.71
CA MET A 15 -22.16 36.75 -8.27
C MET A 15 -21.47 38.11 -8.08
N ALA A 16 -20.42 38.15 -7.25
CA ALA A 16 -19.29 39.11 -7.25
C ALA A 16 -18.20 38.51 -6.31
N VAL A 17 -16.87 38.60 -6.51
CA VAL A 17 -15.98 39.46 -7.32
C VAL A 17 -14.76 38.64 -7.81
N PHE A 18 -14.20 38.95 -8.98
CA PHE A 18 -12.82 38.61 -9.36
C PHE A 18 -12.00 39.90 -9.62
N SER A 19 -10.69 39.75 -9.86
CA SER A 19 -9.63 40.78 -10.07
C SER A 19 -9.99 41.97 -11.01
N VAL A 20 -9.25 43.09 -11.12
CA VAL A 20 -7.90 43.24 -11.75
C VAL A 20 -7.26 44.65 -11.50
N TYR A 21 -5.95 44.74 -11.79
CA TYR A 21 -5.15 45.89 -12.28
C TYR A 21 -4.37 46.84 -11.33
N SER A 22 -3.06 46.87 -11.62
CA SER A 22 -2.11 47.99 -11.49
C SER A 22 -1.60 48.34 -12.90
N PRO A 23 -1.33 49.63 -13.24
CA PRO A 23 -0.20 49.89 -14.15
C PRO A 23 0.56 51.25 -14.06
N VAL A 24 1.90 51.16 -14.00
CA VAL A 24 2.93 51.71 -14.94
C VAL A 24 3.25 53.25 -15.07
N LEU A 25 4.52 53.52 -15.44
CA LEU A 25 5.27 54.76 -15.85
C LEU A 25 5.94 55.59 -14.72
N ALA A 26 7.27 55.80 -14.59
CA ALA A 26 8.51 55.76 -15.41
C ALA A 26 8.98 57.09 -16.04
N ILE A 27 10.33 57.34 -16.08
CA ILE A 27 11.18 57.98 -17.14
C ILE A 27 12.35 58.92 -16.64
N VAL A 28 13.62 58.54 -17.01
CA VAL A 28 14.87 59.34 -17.26
C VAL A 28 15.51 60.15 -16.11
N GLY A 29 16.84 60.26 -15.92
CA GLY A 29 18.09 59.80 -16.59
C GLY A 29 19.32 60.48 -15.88
N VAL A 30 20.60 60.51 -16.30
CA VAL A 30 21.41 60.06 -17.48
C VAL A 30 22.90 59.90 -17.03
N ASP A 31 23.74 59.13 -17.73
CA ASP A 31 25.16 58.80 -17.40
C ASP A 31 26.22 59.93 -17.54
N PHE A 32 27.44 59.68 -17.01
CA PHE A 32 28.70 59.86 -17.76
C PHE A 32 29.83 58.91 -17.29
N THR A 33 30.70 58.53 -18.22
CA THR A 33 31.78 57.53 -18.10
C THR A 33 33.16 58.16 -18.32
N LEU A 34 34.24 57.54 -17.84
CA LEU A 34 35.59 57.77 -18.37
C LEU A 34 36.39 56.46 -18.49
N THR A 35 36.68 56.08 -19.73
CA THR A 35 37.56 54.97 -20.13
C THR A 35 38.87 55.48 -20.75
N VAL A 36 39.90 54.63 -20.73
CA VAL A 36 41.01 54.60 -21.70
C VAL A 36 41.33 53.10 -21.84
N ASP A 37 40.89 52.36 -22.85
CA ASP A 37 41.12 52.46 -24.31
C ASP A 37 42.60 52.50 -24.71
N ASP A 38 43.14 51.35 -25.09
CA ASP A 38 43.34 51.04 -26.52
C ASP A 38 43.51 49.52 -26.66
N LEU A 39 42.55 48.82 -27.25
CA LEU A 39 42.34 48.63 -28.70
C LEU A 39 43.42 47.76 -29.35
N TYR A 40 43.17 46.82 -30.27
CA TYR A 40 42.02 46.05 -30.82
C TYR A 40 42.51 45.57 -32.21
N GLN A 41 41.68 44.80 -32.93
CA GLN A 41 41.72 44.62 -34.41
C GLN A 41 42.84 43.68 -34.93
N ASN A 42 42.61 42.74 -35.85
CA ASN A 42 41.50 42.49 -36.78
C ASN A 42 41.45 40.98 -37.12
N SER A 43 40.32 40.26 -37.05
CA SER A 43 39.10 40.28 -37.90
C SER A 43 39.12 39.31 -39.08
N TYR A 44 37.95 38.71 -39.36
CA TYR A 44 37.58 37.90 -40.55
C TYR A 44 38.16 36.49 -40.72
N GLY A 45 37.23 35.53 -40.75
CA GLY A 45 37.41 34.17 -41.28
C GLY A 45 38.22 33.24 -40.38
N TRP A 46 37.63 32.11 -39.99
CA TRP A 46 38.36 31.00 -39.35
C TRP A 46 39.22 31.40 -38.12
N ASN A 47 38.78 32.37 -37.32
CA ASN A 47 39.57 32.89 -36.19
C ASN A 47 38.74 33.30 -34.96
N HIS A 48 38.96 32.56 -33.87
CA HIS A 48 39.12 33.00 -32.47
C HIS A 48 38.20 34.07 -31.84
N ASN A 49 37.50 33.61 -30.80
CA ASN A 49 37.29 34.21 -29.47
C ASN A 49 36.78 35.65 -29.30
N GLY A 50 35.74 35.78 -28.47
CA GLY A 50 35.28 37.06 -27.91
C GLY A 50 33.99 36.91 -27.11
N PHE A 51 34.08 36.52 -25.83
CA PHE A 51 32.94 36.57 -24.92
C PHE A 51 32.54 38.03 -24.68
N GLY A 52 31.25 38.35 -24.82
CA GLY A 52 30.74 39.70 -24.64
C GLY A 52 30.70 40.13 -23.17
N THR A 53 31.10 41.38 -22.91
CA THR A 53 31.03 42.03 -21.60
C THR A 53 29.59 42.10 -21.09
N ASN A 54 29.33 41.54 -19.90
CA ASN A 54 28.07 41.75 -19.17
C ASN A 54 28.36 42.61 -17.93
N GLU A 55 27.54 43.64 -17.69
CA GLU A 55 27.52 44.38 -16.42
C GLU A 55 26.72 43.58 -15.39
N ILE A 56 27.23 43.44 -14.16
CA ILE A 56 26.52 42.83 -13.04
C ILE A 56 26.41 43.85 -11.91
N ALA A 57 25.18 44.14 -11.50
CA ALA A 57 24.88 44.86 -10.28
C ALA A 57 24.73 43.84 -9.13
N PRO A 58 25.37 44.04 -7.97
CA PRO A 58 25.54 42.99 -6.98
C PRO A 58 24.28 42.58 -6.20
N THR A 59 23.11 43.15 -6.53
CA THR A 59 21.79 42.82 -5.97
C THR A 59 20.81 42.23 -7.02
N LYS A 60 21.28 41.86 -8.22
CA LYS A 60 20.46 41.14 -9.23
C LYS A 60 21.19 39.92 -9.80
N ASN A 61 20.58 38.75 -9.63
CA ASN A 61 20.97 37.53 -10.33
C ASN A 61 20.86 37.71 -11.86
N LEU A 62 21.87 37.26 -12.62
CA LEU A 62 21.87 37.31 -14.07
C LEU A 62 22.27 35.96 -14.67
N THR A 63 21.28 35.12 -14.97
CA THR A 63 21.49 33.83 -15.63
C THR A 63 21.62 34.04 -17.14
N LYS A 64 22.72 33.56 -17.75
CA LYS A 64 22.91 33.57 -19.21
C LYS A 64 23.38 32.20 -19.66
N GLU A 65 22.47 31.44 -20.25
CA GLU A 65 22.74 30.07 -20.67
C GLU A 65 23.71 30.02 -21.86
N ILE A 66 24.73 29.18 -21.73
CA ILE A 66 25.61 28.77 -22.83
C ILE A 66 25.43 27.26 -22.98
N ILE A 67 24.92 26.83 -24.12
CA ILE A 67 24.72 25.41 -24.43
C ILE A 67 25.94 24.91 -25.19
N VAL A 68 26.68 23.96 -24.60
CA VAL A 68 27.81 23.30 -25.25
C VAL A 68 27.39 21.88 -25.66
N THR A 69 27.27 21.64 -26.96
CA THR A 69 27.00 20.31 -27.53
C THR A 69 28.20 19.81 -28.32
N ASN A 70 28.87 18.78 -27.82
CA ASN A 70 30.01 18.15 -28.52
C ASN A 70 29.84 16.63 -28.55
N GLY A 71 28.77 16.15 -29.19
CA GLY A 71 28.46 14.73 -29.37
C GLY A 71 27.75 14.03 -28.21
N GLY A 72 27.64 14.67 -27.04
CA GLY A 72 26.86 14.21 -25.88
C GLY A 72 25.77 15.20 -25.44
N ALA A 73 25.08 14.87 -24.34
CA ALA A 73 23.94 15.65 -23.84
C ALA A 73 24.32 17.10 -23.42
N PRO A 74 23.43 18.09 -23.61
CA PRO A 74 23.76 19.52 -23.52
C PRO A 74 23.98 20.02 -22.08
N MET A 75 25.15 20.59 -21.82
CA MET A 75 25.48 21.28 -20.56
C MET A 75 25.14 22.78 -20.65
N ARG A 76 24.64 23.33 -19.54
CA ARG A 76 24.38 24.76 -19.28
C ARG A 76 25.28 25.27 -18.16
N TYR A 77 25.57 26.58 -18.18
CA TYR A 77 26.38 27.27 -17.18
C TYR A 77 25.73 28.60 -16.76
N GLY A 78 25.89 28.99 -15.50
CA GLY A 78 25.44 30.26 -14.94
C GLY A 78 26.46 30.85 -13.96
N LEU A 79 26.49 32.18 -13.83
CA LEU A 79 27.41 32.92 -12.97
C LEU A 79 26.64 33.94 -12.13
N LYS A 80 26.87 33.93 -10.82
CA LYS A 80 26.24 34.82 -9.86
C LYS A 80 27.31 35.55 -9.03
N ALA A 81 27.19 36.86 -8.89
CA ALA A 81 27.94 37.62 -7.90
C ALA A 81 27.05 37.86 -6.66
N GLN A 82 27.59 37.61 -5.46
CA GLN A 82 26.86 37.76 -4.21
C GLN A 82 27.72 38.56 -3.22
N ILE A 83 27.23 39.72 -2.75
CA ILE A 83 27.88 40.43 -1.64
C ILE A 83 27.82 39.54 -0.40
N MET A 84 28.98 39.36 0.23
CA MET A 84 29.12 38.63 1.48
C MET A 84 29.29 39.58 2.67
N GLY A 85 29.88 40.76 2.45
CA GLY A 85 30.14 41.73 3.50
C GLY A 85 30.65 43.08 2.99
N GLY A 86 30.89 43.99 3.92
CA GLY A 86 31.40 45.33 3.65
C GLY A 86 30.36 46.45 3.79
N SER A 87 30.74 47.65 3.33
CA SER A 87 29.96 48.87 3.52
C SER A 87 28.78 48.94 2.55
N GLU A 88 27.57 48.66 3.02
CA GLU A 88 26.34 48.50 2.21
C GLU A 88 26.12 49.59 1.13
N ALA A 89 26.29 50.88 1.46
CA ALA A 89 26.15 51.98 0.51
C ALA A 89 27.27 52.05 -0.56
N PHE A 90 28.46 51.57 -0.23
CA PHE A 90 29.61 51.46 -1.15
C PHE A 90 29.48 50.19 -2.02
N CYS A 91 29.10 49.06 -1.42
CA CYS A 91 28.78 47.82 -2.10
C CYS A 91 27.67 47.98 -3.15
N ASN A 92 26.57 48.65 -2.80
CA ASN A 92 25.47 48.89 -3.74
C ASN A 92 25.79 49.95 -4.83
N GLY A 93 26.89 50.69 -4.68
CA GLY A 93 27.39 51.66 -5.67
C GLY A 93 28.48 51.12 -6.62
N LEU A 94 28.96 49.89 -6.37
CA LEU A 94 29.98 49.22 -7.18
C LEU A 94 29.37 48.54 -8.42
N GLN A 95 30.00 48.75 -9.57
CA GLN A 95 29.71 48.10 -10.83
C GLN A 95 30.81 47.07 -11.14
N VAL A 96 30.43 45.83 -11.46
CA VAL A 96 31.36 44.73 -11.77
C VAL A 96 31.20 44.30 -13.23
N THR A 97 32.31 44.20 -13.96
CA THR A 97 32.36 43.76 -15.37
C THR A 97 33.36 42.61 -15.53
N ILE A 98 33.00 41.60 -16.31
CA ILE A 98 33.75 40.33 -16.42
C ILE A 98 34.20 40.09 -17.86
N PHE A 99 35.45 39.65 -18.04
CA PHE A 99 36.05 39.30 -19.32
C PHE A 99 36.60 37.85 -19.27
N GLN A 100 36.22 37.03 -20.24
CA GLN A 100 36.73 35.66 -20.42
C GLN A 100 37.66 35.59 -21.64
N ASN A 101 38.83 34.95 -21.49
CA ASN A 101 39.88 34.95 -22.50
C ASN A 101 40.42 33.52 -22.74
N GLY A 102 40.28 33.00 -23.97
CA GLY A 102 40.79 31.68 -24.35
C GLY A 102 39.70 30.62 -24.55
N SER A 103 40.04 29.60 -25.34
CA SER A 103 39.11 28.57 -25.83
C SER A 103 39.33 27.22 -25.16
N VAL A 104 38.26 26.61 -24.63
CA VAL A 104 38.27 25.31 -23.94
C VAL A 104 38.64 24.17 -24.89
N LYS A 105 39.61 23.33 -24.50
CA LYS A 105 39.92 22.06 -25.16
C LYS A 105 40.28 21.00 -24.11
N MET A 106 39.41 20.02 -23.89
CA MET A 106 39.66 18.89 -22.98
C MET A 106 40.30 17.72 -23.75
N GLU A 107 41.41 17.18 -23.24
CA GLU A 107 42.01 15.92 -23.69
C GLU A 107 42.45 15.11 -22.45
N GLY A 108 41.69 14.07 -22.09
CA GLY A 108 41.92 13.19 -20.95
C GLY A 108 40.73 12.27 -20.69
N ASN A 109 40.95 11.08 -20.10
CA ASN A 109 39.87 10.17 -19.73
C ASN A 109 39.29 10.53 -18.35
N LEU A 110 37.95 10.63 -18.27
CA LEU A 110 37.17 10.38 -17.06
C LEU A 110 37.41 8.90 -16.63
N PRO A 111 37.97 8.63 -15.45
CA PRO A 111 37.21 8.10 -14.30
C PRO A 111 37.79 8.58 -12.93
N ASP A 112 37.30 8.24 -11.74
CA ASP A 112 36.62 7.02 -11.29
C ASP A 112 35.65 7.29 -10.14
N PHE A 113 34.51 6.59 -10.10
CA PHE A 113 33.46 6.76 -9.09
C PHE A 113 33.55 5.65 -8.03
N ASP A 114 33.84 6.02 -6.78
CA ASP A 114 33.56 5.17 -5.62
C ASP A 114 32.29 5.67 -4.93
N LEU A 115 31.19 4.91 -5.05
CA LEU A 115 29.89 5.24 -4.49
C LEU A 115 29.70 4.74 -3.04
N SER A 116 30.79 4.39 -2.34
CA SER A 116 30.76 3.90 -0.95
C SER A 116 30.96 4.97 0.14
N LEU A 117 31.02 6.26 -0.22
CA LEU A 117 31.16 7.39 0.72
C LEU A 117 30.21 8.57 0.39
N PRO A 118 29.64 9.26 1.40
CA PRO A 118 29.02 10.57 1.21
C PRO A 118 30.01 11.62 0.69
N SER A 119 29.49 12.57 -0.08
CA SER A 119 30.25 13.36 -1.03
C SER A 119 31.17 14.46 -0.45
N ASN A 120 32.33 14.59 -1.12
CA ASN A 120 33.06 15.85 -1.35
C ASN A 120 34.06 16.37 -0.29
N GLN A 121 34.78 15.47 0.36
CA GLN A 121 36.25 15.65 0.46
C GLN A 121 37.01 14.34 0.18
N PHE A 122 37.57 14.24 -1.03
CA PHE A 122 38.98 13.92 -1.17
C PHE A 122 39.60 14.73 -2.33
N TYR A 123 40.55 15.57 -1.97
CA TYR A 123 41.36 16.37 -2.90
C TYR A 123 42.41 15.51 -3.62
N LEU A 124 42.82 15.93 -4.84
CA LEU A 124 44.19 16.47 -4.99
C LEU A 124 44.43 17.20 -6.33
N ASP A 125 44.93 18.43 -6.16
CA ASP A 125 45.58 19.38 -7.08
C ASP A 125 46.33 18.79 -8.30
N THR A 126 46.23 19.47 -9.46
CA THR A 126 47.41 19.95 -10.21
C THR A 126 47.07 20.95 -11.33
N GLY A 127 47.19 22.25 -11.01
CA GLY A 127 47.82 23.26 -11.89
C GLY A 127 47.38 23.43 -13.36
N GLY A 128 46.10 23.77 -13.61
CA GLY A 128 45.62 24.31 -14.89
C GLY A 128 44.93 25.66 -14.71
N ILE A 129 45.49 26.75 -15.25
CA ILE A 129 45.00 28.12 -14.98
C ILE A 129 43.99 28.57 -16.05
N ASP A 130 42.71 28.62 -15.69
CA ASP A 130 41.72 29.48 -16.36
C ASP A 130 41.79 30.89 -15.75
N THR A 131 42.14 31.91 -16.55
CA THR A 131 42.33 33.29 -16.07
C THR A 131 41.12 34.17 -16.41
N TRP A 132 40.23 34.32 -15.44
CA TRP A 132 39.14 35.30 -15.49
C TRP A 132 39.63 36.69 -15.07
N LYS A 133 39.22 37.74 -15.79
CA LYS A 133 39.57 39.11 -15.44
C LYS A 133 38.33 39.94 -15.09
N PHE A 134 38.30 40.40 -13.84
CA PHE A 134 37.25 41.24 -13.28
C PHE A 134 37.72 42.70 -13.26
N VAL A 135 36.83 43.64 -13.59
CA VAL A 135 37.09 45.08 -13.53
C VAL A 135 35.92 45.76 -12.83
N THR A 136 36.21 46.66 -11.89
CA THR A 136 35.21 47.31 -11.05
C THR A 136 35.31 48.83 -11.09
N GLY A 137 34.17 49.52 -10.93
CA GLY A 137 34.10 50.98 -10.87
C GLY A 137 32.91 51.47 -10.03
N ILE A 138 32.85 52.79 -9.77
CA ILE A 138 31.80 53.42 -8.96
C ILE A 138 30.95 54.32 -9.87
N LYS A 139 29.62 54.18 -9.84
CA LYS A 139 28.70 54.96 -10.70
C LYS A 139 28.18 56.20 -9.96
N HIS A 140 28.48 57.40 -10.46
CA HIS A 140 28.17 58.69 -9.80
C HIS A 140 26.76 59.20 -10.13
N ALA A 141 25.97 59.57 -9.11
CA ALA A 141 24.92 60.61 -9.18
C ALA A 141 24.25 60.94 -7.81
N ASP A 142 25.00 61.41 -6.80
CA ASP A 142 24.44 62.32 -5.79
C ASP A 142 25.55 63.14 -5.09
N GLU A 143 25.27 64.38 -4.69
CA GLU A 143 26.29 65.34 -4.22
C GLU A 143 26.62 65.23 -2.70
N ASN A 144 26.06 64.23 -2.02
CA ASN A 144 26.33 63.94 -0.60
C ASN A 144 26.99 62.56 -0.43
N LEU A 145 28.29 62.47 -0.73
CA LEU A 145 29.06 61.26 -0.43
C LEU A 145 29.32 61.15 1.09
N PRO A 146 29.02 59.99 1.72
CA PRO A 146 29.58 59.63 3.02
C PRO A 146 31.10 59.51 2.93
N ASP A 147 31.79 59.55 4.06
CA ASP A 147 33.25 59.38 4.10
C ASP A 147 33.66 58.04 3.45
N LEU A 148 34.40 58.12 2.34
CA LEU A 148 34.84 56.95 1.56
C LEU A 148 36.13 56.33 2.08
N ARG A 149 36.77 56.92 3.11
CA ARG A 149 37.95 56.33 3.76
C ARG A 149 37.61 55.01 4.42
N SER A 150 38.52 54.05 4.28
CA SER A 150 38.44 52.70 4.88
C SER A 150 37.10 51.98 4.64
N LYS A 151 36.45 52.23 3.49
CA LYS A 151 35.29 51.47 3.02
C LYS A 151 35.75 50.31 2.14
N SER A 152 35.25 49.12 2.48
CA SER A 152 35.48 47.88 1.75
C SER A 152 34.18 47.31 1.22
N CYS A 153 34.27 46.47 0.18
CA CYS A 153 33.20 45.57 -0.22
C CYS A 153 33.77 44.18 -0.52
N GLU A 154 33.05 43.15 -0.08
CA GLU A 154 33.43 41.74 -0.19
C GLU A 154 32.32 40.96 -0.90
N PHE A 155 32.71 40.15 -1.89
CA PHE A 155 31.78 39.39 -2.72
C PHE A 155 32.34 38.03 -3.13
N ASN A 156 31.43 37.07 -3.25
CA ASN A 156 31.67 35.75 -3.79
C ASN A 156 31.13 35.66 -5.22
N PHE A 157 31.93 35.13 -6.14
CA PHE A 157 31.49 34.70 -7.46
C PHE A 157 31.19 33.21 -7.43
N VAL A 158 29.94 32.85 -7.73
CA VAL A 158 29.41 31.49 -7.68
C VAL A 158 29.16 31.01 -9.12
N PHE A 159 29.84 29.95 -9.54
CA PHE A 159 29.78 29.38 -10.88
C PHE A 159 29.03 28.05 -10.85
N ASN A 160 27.88 27.96 -11.54
CA ASN A 160 27.04 26.76 -11.56
C ASN A 160 27.04 26.11 -12.95
N GLY A 161 27.42 24.84 -13.06
CA GLY A 161 27.22 24.00 -14.25
C GLY A 161 26.11 22.97 -14.03
N TYR A 162 25.27 22.70 -15.04
CA TYR A 162 24.16 21.72 -14.95
C TYR A 162 23.72 21.17 -16.32
N GLN A 163 23.13 19.96 -16.34
CA GLN A 163 22.46 19.36 -17.51
C GLN A 163 20.92 19.49 -17.40
N ASP A 164 20.20 19.38 -18.52
CA ASP A 164 18.92 20.09 -18.80
C ASP A 164 17.73 19.08 -18.96
N ARG A 165 16.51 19.20 -18.39
CA ARG A 165 15.63 20.36 -18.05
C ARG A 165 14.64 20.11 -16.90
N ASN A 166 13.95 21.20 -16.51
CA ASN A 166 12.66 21.32 -15.78
C ASN A 166 12.68 20.98 -14.27
N PHE A 167 11.94 21.80 -13.51
CA PHE A 167 11.84 21.76 -12.05
C PHE A 167 10.36 21.78 -11.63
N ASP A 168 9.58 20.86 -12.22
CA ASP A 168 8.15 20.62 -11.94
C ASP A 168 7.80 19.20 -12.47
N GLU A 169 8.31 18.16 -11.81
CA GLU A 169 7.89 16.72 -11.78
C GLU A 169 9.06 15.85 -11.25
N VAL A 170 8.83 14.55 -11.04
CA VAL A 170 9.66 13.65 -10.19
C VAL A 170 10.95 13.14 -10.87
N PHE A 171 12.00 12.96 -10.04
CA PHE A 171 13.28 12.22 -10.23
C PHE A 171 13.17 10.87 -11.00
N PRO A 172 14.25 10.22 -11.53
CA PRO A 172 15.66 10.28 -11.10
C PRO A 172 16.76 10.24 -12.22
N ASP A 173 18.02 10.05 -11.79
CA ASP A 173 19.23 9.69 -12.55
C ASP A 173 19.89 10.71 -13.53
N GLY A 174 21.03 11.26 -13.08
CA GLY A 174 22.18 11.56 -13.97
C GLY A 174 22.60 13.02 -14.14
N GLY A 175 21.83 13.99 -13.66
CA GLY A 175 22.18 15.41 -13.73
C GLY A 175 23.14 15.84 -12.62
N PHE A 176 24.43 15.96 -12.92
CA PHE A 176 25.39 16.54 -11.98
C PHE A 176 25.34 18.07 -12.00
N SER A 177 25.30 18.69 -10.81
CA SER A 177 25.52 20.12 -10.64
C SER A 177 26.78 20.36 -9.82
N ASP A 178 27.68 21.18 -10.33
CA ASP A 178 28.87 21.63 -9.60
C ASP A 178 28.79 23.13 -9.32
N THR A 179 29.38 23.58 -8.21
CA THR A 179 29.28 24.97 -7.71
C THR A 179 30.60 25.42 -7.11
N GLU A 180 31.38 26.16 -7.90
CA GLU A 180 32.65 26.76 -7.49
C GLU A 180 32.45 28.18 -6.96
N ILE A 181 33.18 28.55 -5.90
CA ILE A 181 33.06 29.85 -5.23
C ILE A 181 34.43 30.50 -5.02
N ASP A 182 34.63 31.68 -5.60
CA ASP A 182 35.84 32.51 -5.40
C ASP A 182 35.50 33.84 -4.71
N ALA A 183 36.30 34.24 -3.72
CA ALA A 183 36.02 35.33 -2.79
C ALA A 183 37.00 36.50 -3.00
N ASN A 184 36.49 37.73 -3.13
CA ASN A 184 37.31 38.92 -3.41
C ASN A 184 36.86 40.14 -2.58
N VAL A 185 37.84 40.99 -2.23
CA VAL A 185 37.67 42.20 -1.42
C VAL A 185 38.27 43.42 -2.12
N ILE A 186 37.57 44.55 -2.13
CA ILE A 186 38.00 45.82 -2.74
C ILE A 186 38.03 46.95 -1.70
N VAL A 187 39.09 47.78 -1.72
CA VAL A 187 39.37 48.87 -0.77
C VAL A 187 39.79 50.15 -1.52
N SER A 188 39.44 51.35 -1.00
CA SER A 188 39.75 52.65 -1.64
C SER A 188 41.09 53.28 -1.20
N GLY A 189 41.72 54.08 -2.09
CA GLY A 189 43.04 54.72 -1.87
C GLY A 189 43.01 56.18 -1.36
N VAL A 190 44.11 56.57 -0.69
CA VAL A 190 44.17 57.66 0.33
C VAL A 190 44.42 59.08 -0.21
N SER A 191 43.89 60.08 0.51
CA SER A 191 44.55 61.38 0.71
C SER A 191 44.43 61.84 2.18
N LEU A 192 45.45 62.54 2.68
CA LEU A 192 45.84 62.58 4.10
C LEU A 192 44.97 63.44 5.02
N ILE A 193 44.44 62.82 6.09
CA ILE A 193 44.11 63.46 7.38
C ILE A 193 44.44 62.43 8.48
N ASN A 194 45.37 62.77 9.38
CA ASN A 194 45.80 61.92 10.50
C ASN A 194 44.61 61.51 11.36
N SER A 195 44.42 60.21 11.56
CA SER A 195 43.50 59.65 12.56
C SER A 195 44.18 59.63 13.92
N ALA A 196 43.49 59.24 14.99
CA ALA A 196 44.14 59.06 16.29
C ALA A 196 44.12 57.56 16.61
N PRO A 197 45.27 56.96 16.97
CA PRO A 197 45.34 55.53 17.19
C PRO A 197 44.44 55.09 18.34
N GLN A 198 43.95 53.85 18.24
CA GLN A 198 43.20 53.17 19.28
C GLN A 198 43.93 51.92 19.77
N LEU A 199 43.76 51.66 21.07
CA LEU A 199 44.21 50.42 21.71
C LEU A 199 43.00 49.71 22.30
N SER A 200 42.92 48.40 22.08
CA SER A 200 41.92 47.51 22.69
C SER A 200 42.56 46.18 23.10
N PHE A 201 41.85 45.41 23.92
CA PHE A 201 42.29 44.05 24.26
C PHE A 201 41.79 43.05 23.22
N PRO A 202 42.49 41.92 23.00
CA PRO A 202 41.99 40.81 22.19
C PRO A 202 40.58 40.41 22.60
N LEU A 203 39.72 40.08 21.63
CA LEU A 203 38.31 39.77 21.88
C LEU A 203 38.08 38.33 22.37
N SER A 204 39.07 37.44 22.22
CA SER A 204 39.01 36.03 22.61
C SER A 204 40.39 35.48 22.95
N GLY A 205 40.43 34.32 23.61
CA GLY A 205 41.68 33.69 24.07
C GLY A 205 42.19 34.24 25.41
N PRO A 206 43.38 33.79 25.86
CA PRO A 206 43.85 33.98 27.24
C PRO A 206 44.35 35.40 27.56
N TYR A 207 44.23 36.35 26.62
CA TYR A 207 44.58 37.76 26.80
C TYR A 207 43.33 38.67 26.80
N ALA A 208 42.13 38.08 26.75
CA ALA A 208 40.91 38.82 26.51
C ALA A 208 40.51 39.69 27.71
N GLY A 209 40.25 40.97 27.45
CA GLY A 209 39.78 41.94 28.46
C GLY A 209 40.87 42.64 29.27
N ASP A 210 42.12 42.17 29.28
CA ASP A 210 43.22 42.84 30.00
C ASP A 210 44.61 42.81 29.30
N GLY A 211 44.82 41.96 28.29
CA GLY A 211 46.01 41.97 27.45
C GLY A 211 47.25 41.33 28.06
N ILE A 212 47.13 40.57 29.16
CA ILE A 212 48.23 39.82 29.79
C ILE A 212 47.87 38.34 29.90
N ASN A 213 48.87 37.46 30.02
CA ASN A 213 48.67 36.05 30.39
C ASN A 213 49.92 35.51 31.08
N PRO A 214 49.82 34.82 32.24
CA PRO A 214 48.62 34.70 33.09
C PRO A 214 48.31 36.00 33.82
N ASN A 215 47.08 36.16 34.29
CA ASN A 215 46.60 37.44 34.85
C ASN A 215 47.04 37.64 36.33
N SER A 216 47.68 36.61 36.90
CA SER A 216 48.33 36.59 38.21
C SER A 216 49.42 35.52 38.22
N GLY A 217 50.41 35.64 39.12
CA GLY A 217 51.45 34.61 39.26
C GLY A 217 52.35 34.84 40.47
N ASP A 218 53.40 34.03 40.59
CA ASP A 218 54.45 34.17 41.60
C ASP A 218 55.71 34.88 41.05
N THR A 219 56.82 34.83 41.79
CA THR A 219 58.09 35.46 41.36
C THR A 219 58.86 34.69 40.28
N GLU A 220 58.45 33.47 39.94
CA GLU A 220 59.03 32.67 38.85
C GLU A 220 58.20 32.76 37.56
N THR A 221 56.92 33.11 37.69
CA THR A 221 55.95 33.25 36.61
C THR A 221 56.43 34.22 35.53
N ARG A 222 56.23 33.81 34.27
CA ARG A 222 56.51 34.60 33.07
C ARG A 222 55.22 35.08 32.45
N PHE A 223 55.16 36.39 32.25
CA PHE A 223 54.02 37.08 31.68
C PHE A 223 54.29 37.39 30.21
N SER A 224 53.31 37.05 29.37
CA SER A 224 53.21 37.46 27.98
C SER A 224 52.19 38.59 27.90
N VAL A 225 52.44 39.60 27.06
CA VAL A 225 51.53 40.75 26.89
C VAL A 225 51.21 41.01 25.43
N ARG A 226 49.91 41.16 25.15
CA ARG A 226 49.35 41.43 23.84
C ARG A 226 48.34 42.56 23.91
N VAL A 227 48.30 43.39 22.88
CA VAL A 227 47.28 44.43 22.72
C VAL A 227 46.92 44.53 21.25
N VAL A 228 45.68 44.87 20.95
CA VAL A 228 45.26 45.21 19.59
C VAL A 228 45.51 46.70 19.37
N TYR A 229 46.30 47.03 18.36
CA TYR A 229 46.46 48.40 17.86
C TYR A 229 45.67 48.57 16.58
N GLN A 230 44.87 49.62 16.50
CA GLN A 230 44.15 50.00 15.29
C GLN A 230 44.39 51.49 14.99
N ASP A 231 44.69 51.84 13.75
CA ASP A 231 44.65 53.24 13.31
C ASP A 231 43.98 53.39 11.95
N ALA A 232 43.04 54.33 11.84
CA ALA A 232 42.07 54.35 10.74
C ALA A 232 42.65 54.80 9.39
N ASP A 233 43.90 55.25 9.38
CA ASP A 233 44.73 55.61 8.23
C ASP A 233 46.03 54.76 8.10
N ASP A 234 46.13 53.65 8.83
CA ASP A 234 47.15 52.60 8.68
C ASP A 234 48.60 53.00 9.05
N ASP A 235 48.77 53.99 9.94
CA ASP A 235 50.11 54.39 10.40
C ASP A 235 50.76 53.32 11.30
N THR A 236 52.03 52.99 10.99
CA THR A 236 52.78 51.91 11.67
C THR A 236 53.13 52.29 13.11
N PRO A 237 52.71 51.51 14.12
CA PRO A 237 52.81 51.94 15.50
C PRO A 237 54.18 51.77 16.15
N ILE A 238 54.39 52.53 17.23
CA ILE A 238 55.29 52.17 18.33
C ILE A 238 54.42 51.90 19.57
N VAL A 239 54.40 50.66 20.06
CA VAL A 239 53.59 50.24 21.22
C VAL A 239 54.48 49.77 22.36
N ARG A 240 54.15 50.18 23.58
CA ARG A 240 54.87 49.78 24.80
C ARG A 240 53.88 49.32 25.86
N TYR A 241 54.32 48.40 26.71
CA TYR A 241 53.70 48.18 28.01
C TYR A 241 54.58 48.82 29.09
N CYS A 242 53.94 49.35 30.12
CA CYS A 242 54.58 49.92 31.29
C CYS A 242 54.05 49.24 32.53
N VAL A 243 54.93 48.74 33.39
CA VAL A 243 54.57 48.21 34.72
C VAL A 243 55.07 49.19 35.77
N GLN A 244 54.20 49.58 36.70
CA GLN A 244 54.53 50.40 37.85
C GLN A 244 53.93 49.79 39.13
N GLY A 245 54.53 50.05 40.29
CA GLY A 245 53.98 49.54 41.54
C GLY A 245 55.00 49.58 42.67
N THR A 246 54.61 49.02 43.81
CA THR A 246 55.47 48.91 44.99
C THR A 246 55.46 47.47 45.48
N SER A 247 56.64 46.86 45.59
CA SER A 247 56.77 45.54 46.21
C SER A 247 56.44 45.57 47.70
N ASP A 248 56.14 44.42 48.30
CA ASP A 248 55.77 44.34 49.72
C ASP A 248 56.87 44.84 50.68
N ASP A 249 58.13 44.90 50.21
CA ASP A 249 59.27 45.47 50.93
C ASP A 249 59.48 47.00 50.70
N GLY A 250 58.50 47.67 50.09
CA GLY A 250 58.46 49.14 49.96
C GLY A 250 59.27 49.72 48.80
N PHE A 251 59.75 48.90 47.86
CA PHE A 251 60.51 49.39 46.70
C PHE A 251 59.57 49.71 45.53
N SER A 252 59.40 51.00 45.23
CA SER A 252 58.63 51.44 44.05
C SER A 252 59.47 51.33 42.77
N ARG A 253 58.93 50.68 41.73
CA ARG A 253 59.58 50.54 40.42
C ARG A 253 58.60 50.95 39.32
N LYS A 254 59.11 51.63 38.29
CA LYS A 254 58.42 51.82 37.01
C LYS A 254 59.39 51.46 35.89
N PHE A 255 58.97 50.59 34.98
CA PHE A 255 59.70 50.30 33.74
C PHE A 255 58.70 50.19 32.59
N CYS A 256 59.17 50.44 31.37
CA CYS A 256 58.41 50.26 30.15
C CYS A 256 59.28 49.54 29.12
N SER A 257 58.67 48.67 28.31
CA SER A 257 59.30 47.97 27.20
C SER A 257 58.31 47.93 26.04
N GLY A 258 58.80 47.89 24.80
CA GLY A 258 57.93 48.00 23.63
C GLY A 258 58.62 47.68 22.32
N ILE A 259 57.79 47.62 21.27
CA ILE A 259 58.15 47.26 19.91
C ILE A 259 57.67 48.31 18.92
N SER A 260 58.30 48.33 17.75
CA SER A 260 57.76 48.98 16.55
C SER A 260 57.00 47.94 15.73
N GLY A 261 55.90 48.36 15.11
CA GLY A 261 55.12 47.55 14.18
C GLY A 261 55.89 47.19 12.91
N ASP A 262 55.37 46.22 12.17
CA ASP A 262 55.86 45.83 10.86
C ASP A 262 55.03 46.55 9.80
N SER A 263 55.65 47.43 9.02
CA SER A 263 55.00 48.27 8.00
C SER A 263 54.50 47.50 6.77
N ARG A 264 54.20 46.21 6.93
CA ARG A 264 53.62 45.28 5.96
C ARG A 264 52.29 44.68 6.44
N LEU A 265 51.89 44.99 7.67
CA LEU A 265 50.61 44.60 8.27
C LEU A 265 49.63 45.77 8.15
N ASP A 266 48.35 45.45 7.95
CA ASP A 266 47.24 46.42 7.88
C ASP A 266 46.74 46.71 9.30
N TYR A 267 47.10 47.86 9.85
CA TYR A 267 46.67 48.37 11.14
C TYR A 267 45.29 49.04 11.09
N ALA A 268 44.70 49.30 9.92
CA ALA A 268 43.35 49.84 9.81
C ALA A 268 42.26 48.83 10.22
N ILE A 269 42.52 47.53 10.08
CA ILE A 269 41.62 46.46 10.57
C ILE A 269 41.84 46.06 12.04
N GLY A 270 42.89 46.59 12.69
CA GLY A 270 43.26 46.25 14.07
C GLY A 270 44.13 45.00 14.17
N GLN A 271 45.40 45.17 14.53
CA GLN A 271 46.37 44.07 14.63
C GLN A 271 46.69 43.71 16.08
N GLU A 272 46.56 42.44 16.42
CA GLU A 272 47.00 41.90 17.71
C GLU A 272 48.53 41.77 17.75
N MET A 273 49.17 42.57 18.60
CA MET A 273 50.63 42.64 18.70
C MET A 273 51.14 42.04 19.99
N LEU A 274 52.07 41.08 19.87
CA LEU A 274 52.84 40.51 20.97
C LEU A 274 54.02 41.43 21.33
N ILE A 275 53.88 42.21 22.40
CA ILE A 275 54.88 43.22 22.79
C ILE A 275 56.06 42.57 23.54
N ASP A 276 55.76 41.60 24.40
CA ASP A 276 56.74 40.84 25.17
C ASP A 276 56.18 39.44 25.42
N SER A 277 57.01 38.42 25.21
CA SER A 277 56.62 37.02 25.34
C SER A 277 56.99 36.40 26.68
N SER A 278 57.78 37.06 27.54
CA SER A 278 58.31 36.42 28.75
C SER A 278 58.90 37.39 29.81
N PHE A 279 58.22 38.48 30.15
CA PHE A 279 58.69 39.33 31.26
C PHE A 279 58.38 38.70 32.62
N GLY A 280 59.08 39.11 33.68
CA GLY A 280 58.88 38.58 35.03
C GLY A 280 59.18 39.61 36.13
N LEU A 281 58.51 39.45 37.27
CA LEU A 281 58.63 40.35 38.42
C LEU A 281 59.28 39.60 39.60
N SER A 282 60.53 39.95 39.92
CA SER A 282 61.36 39.24 40.89
C SER A 282 61.02 39.50 42.37
N LYS A 283 59.83 40.05 42.68
CA LYS A 283 59.35 40.37 44.04
C LYS A 283 57.82 40.32 44.07
N THR A 284 57.27 39.87 45.20
CA THR A 284 55.84 39.98 45.49
C THR A 284 55.42 41.43 45.72
N GLY A 285 54.15 41.72 45.45
CA GLY A 285 53.57 43.03 45.68
C GLY A 285 52.38 43.34 44.79
N LYS A 286 51.90 44.58 44.92
CA LYS A 286 50.84 45.13 44.08
C LYS A 286 51.45 46.01 43.00
N TYR A 287 51.35 45.53 41.77
CA TYR A 287 51.71 46.25 40.57
C TYR A 287 50.44 46.62 39.81
N GLU A 288 50.59 47.59 38.92
CA GLU A 288 49.62 47.95 37.90
C GLU A 288 50.37 48.14 36.58
N TYR A 289 49.73 47.79 35.47
CA TYR A 289 50.31 47.92 34.14
C TYR A 289 49.36 48.65 33.19
N PHE A 290 49.92 49.20 32.13
CA PHE A 290 49.16 49.86 31.08
C PHE A 290 49.92 49.78 29.77
N PHE A 291 49.18 49.88 28.68
CA PHE A 291 49.71 49.97 27.32
C PHE A 291 49.71 51.43 26.87
N ASP A 292 50.69 51.77 26.05
CA ASP A 292 50.72 53.02 25.31
C ASP A 292 51.16 52.81 23.86
N ALA A 293 50.68 53.67 22.97
CA ALA A 293 50.96 53.60 21.54
C ALA A 293 51.05 54.98 20.89
N THR A 294 51.80 55.07 19.80
CA THR A 294 51.90 56.25 18.94
C THR A 294 52.12 55.83 17.47
N ASP A 295 51.41 56.49 16.58
CA ASP A 295 51.56 56.59 15.12
C ASP A 295 52.79 57.43 14.70
N GLY A 296 53.36 58.21 15.64
CA GLY A 296 54.40 59.22 15.41
C GLY A 296 53.90 60.67 15.42
N VAL A 297 52.59 60.90 15.53
CA VAL A 297 51.94 62.23 15.50
C VAL A 297 51.04 62.46 16.74
N GLN A 298 50.24 61.47 17.12
CA GLN A 298 49.43 61.41 18.33
C GLN A 298 49.84 60.23 19.24
N TYR A 299 49.16 60.09 20.39
CA TYR A 299 49.49 59.06 21.37
C TYR A 299 48.26 58.67 22.17
N VAL A 300 48.07 57.36 22.36
CA VAL A 300 46.95 56.75 23.08
C VAL A 300 47.45 55.84 24.20
N ARG A 301 46.61 55.60 25.22
CA ARG A 301 46.94 54.80 26.40
C ARG A 301 45.75 53.97 26.84
N LEU A 302 45.99 52.71 27.19
CA LEU A 302 44.97 51.76 27.65
C LEU A 302 45.40 51.15 29.00
N PRO A 303 44.63 51.32 30.09
CA PRO A 303 43.49 52.22 30.24
C PRO A 303 43.92 53.71 30.21
N GLU A 304 42.97 54.60 29.87
CA GLU A 304 43.23 56.05 29.75
C GLU A 304 43.80 56.65 31.06
N GLN A 305 43.32 56.19 32.22
CA GLN A 305 43.82 56.56 33.54
C GLN A 305 44.06 55.34 34.44
N GLY A 306 44.95 55.49 35.43
CA GLY A 306 45.40 54.39 36.30
C GLY A 306 46.26 53.36 35.56
N GLY A 307 46.14 52.10 35.97
CA GLY A 307 46.62 50.90 35.29
C GLY A 307 45.78 49.69 35.70
N LEU A 308 45.84 48.62 34.92
CA LEU A 308 45.23 47.34 35.25
C LEU A 308 46.03 46.66 36.38
N PRO A 309 45.37 46.05 37.38
CA PRO A 309 46.07 45.42 38.49
C PRO A 309 46.86 44.18 38.03
N LEU A 310 48.08 44.03 38.54
CA LEU A 310 48.90 42.82 38.41
C LEU A 310 49.41 42.42 39.79
N GLN A 311 48.86 41.32 40.32
CA GLN A 311 49.20 40.82 41.65
C GLN A 311 50.18 39.65 41.56
N ILE A 312 51.25 39.73 42.34
CA ILE A 312 52.24 38.66 42.46
C ILE A 312 52.09 37.97 43.83
N SER A 313 51.54 36.74 43.83
CA SER A 313 51.18 35.93 45.01
C SER A 313 51.18 34.42 44.72
N ASN A 314 51.35 33.59 45.75
CA ASN A 314 51.70 32.16 45.62
C ASN A 314 50.50 31.17 45.55
N GLU A 315 49.32 31.55 45.04
CA GLU A 315 48.13 30.67 44.93
C GLU A 315 47.43 30.85 43.55
N LEU A 316 46.91 29.76 42.96
CA LEU A 316 46.35 29.70 41.58
C LEU A 316 44.83 29.41 41.55
N PRO A 317 44.08 29.90 40.54
CA PRO A 317 42.63 29.70 40.39
C PRO A 317 42.21 28.39 39.68
N ASN A 318 40.95 27.97 39.89
CA ASN A 318 40.34 26.77 39.28
C ASN A 318 39.86 27.00 37.84
N GLN A 319 39.79 25.93 37.05
CA GLN A 319 39.34 25.91 35.65
C GLN A 319 38.15 24.93 35.48
N PRO A 320 37.30 25.08 34.45
CA PRO A 320 36.22 24.14 34.19
C PRO A 320 36.71 22.82 33.54
N PRO A 321 35.95 21.73 33.70
CA PRO A 321 36.27 20.44 33.08
C PRO A 321 36.02 20.43 31.57
N ILE A 322 36.74 19.54 30.88
CA ILE A 322 36.71 19.35 29.42
C ILE A 322 35.99 18.03 29.09
N LEU A 323 35.23 18.01 28.00
CA LEU A 323 34.47 16.86 27.50
C LEU A 323 34.77 16.56 26.03
N SER A 324 35.00 15.28 25.69
CA SER A 324 35.32 14.80 24.35
C SER A 324 34.76 13.39 24.09
N ARG A 325 34.89 12.89 22.85
CA ARG A 325 34.44 11.56 22.37
C ARG A 325 33.10 11.09 22.96
N LEU A 326 32.01 11.73 22.52
CA LEU A 326 30.66 11.27 22.82
C LEU A 326 30.39 9.98 22.05
N GLU A 327 29.85 8.97 22.73
CA GLU A 327 29.48 7.66 22.15
C GLU A 327 28.14 7.21 22.77
N GLN A 328 27.29 6.56 21.98
CA GLN A 328 26.03 5.96 22.45
C GLN A 328 26.04 4.44 22.23
N TRP A 329 25.29 3.71 23.06
CA TRP A 329 25.44 2.26 23.18
C TRP A 329 24.12 1.51 23.37
N ASP A 330 23.95 0.48 22.56
CA ASP A 330 22.99 -0.61 22.74
C ASP A 330 23.72 -1.76 23.48
N GLY A 331 23.41 -1.96 24.76
CA GLY A 331 24.07 -3.00 25.57
C GLY A 331 25.60 -2.82 25.61
N SER A 332 26.37 -3.75 25.06
CA SER A 332 27.84 -3.63 24.92
C SER A 332 28.31 -3.04 23.58
N THR A 333 27.40 -2.77 22.65
CA THR A 333 27.68 -2.37 21.27
C THR A 333 27.57 -0.85 21.13
N SER A 334 28.60 -0.20 20.60
CA SER A 334 28.53 1.21 20.22
C SER A 334 27.69 1.34 18.95
N ILE A 335 26.76 2.28 18.92
CA ILE A 335 25.81 2.50 17.82
C ILE A 335 26.01 3.88 17.20
N ILE A 336 25.84 3.98 15.88
CA ILE A 336 25.97 5.22 15.12
C ILE A 336 24.76 6.14 15.32
N GLU A 337 24.87 7.39 14.86
CA GLU A 337 23.74 8.29 14.68
C GLU A 337 22.69 7.69 13.72
N GLY A 338 21.40 7.98 13.94
CA GLY A 338 20.29 7.42 13.16
C GLY A 338 19.98 5.94 13.45
N TRP A 339 20.61 5.31 14.45
CA TRP A 339 20.44 3.88 14.71
C TRP A 339 19.03 3.53 15.21
N ILE A 340 18.42 2.51 14.59
CA ILE A 340 17.12 1.98 15.03
C ILE A 340 17.35 0.89 16.08
N MET A 341 17.17 1.27 17.34
CA MET A 341 17.18 0.37 18.49
C MET A 341 15.95 -0.53 18.48
N ARG A 342 16.22 -1.83 18.34
CA ARG A 342 15.22 -2.87 18.15
C ARG A 342 14.98 -3.71 19.40
N SER A 343 16.00 -4.00 20.22
CA SER A 343 15.84 -4.84 21.41
C SER A 343 16.81 -4.54 22.56
N PRO A 344 16.88 -3.28 23.02
CA PRO A 344 16.80 -3.09 24.47
C PRO A 344 15.96 -1.90 24.91
N ARG A 345 15.27 -2.10 26.04
CA ARG A 345 14.63 -1.03 26.83
C ARG A 345 15.64 -0.14 27.55
N ALA A 346 16.90 -0.10 27.13
CA ALA A 346 17.94 0.72 27.76
C ALA A 346 19.03 1.12 26.76
N ILE A 347 19.38 2.39 26.77
CA ILE A 347 20.50 2.98 26.02
C ILE A 347 21.50 3.57 27.01
N SER A 348 22.79 3.49 26.70
CA SER A 348 23.80 4.25 27.42
C SER A 348 24.43 5.33 26.56
N PHE A 349 24.87 6.39 27.24
CA PHE A 349 25.59 7.51 26.70
C PHE A 349 26.92 7.63 27.44
N SER A 350 28.00 7.92 26.73
CA SER A 350 29.31 8.11 27.34
C SER A 350 30.07 9.28 26.73
N ALA A 351 31.00 9.82 27.52
CA ALA A 351 31.98 10.79 27.06
C ALA A 351 33.30 10.63 27.81
N ASP A 352 34.40 10.96 27.15
CA ASP A 352 35.70 11.14 27.80
C ASP A 352 35.71 12.49 28.52
N VAL A 353 36.10 12.52 29.79
CA VAL A 353 36.13 13.75 30.60
C VAL A 353 37.46 13.93 31.31
N ASN A 354 37.92 15.18 31.39
CA ASN A 354 39.15 15.53 32.08
C ASN A 354 39.07 16.94 32.68
N ASP A 355 39.50 17.08 33.93
CA ASP A 355 39.58 18.35 34.64
C ASP A 355 41.04 18.83 34.72
N PRO A 356 41.34 20.08 34.32
CA PRO A 356 42.71 20.62 34.34
C PRO A 356 43.34 20.76 35.73
N ASN A 357 42.53 20.88 36.79
CA ASN A 357 42.96 21.05 38.17
C ASN A 357 43.07 19.70 38.91
N GLY A 358 42.51 18.64 38.35
CA GLY A 358 42.48 17.30 38.94
C GLY A 358 41.28 17.07 39.87
N ASP A 359 40.26 17.92 39.80
CA ASP A 359 39.03 17.79 40.58
C ASP A 359 38.25 16.51 40.25
N GLN A 360 37.26 16.14 41.07
CA GLN A 360 36.36 15.05 40.71
C GLN A 360 35.33 15.54 39.68
N ILE A 361 34.94 14.70 38.73
CA ILE A 361 34.10 15.04 37.57
C ILE A 361 32.91 14.12 37.50
N GLN A 362 31.76 14.66 37.09
CA GLN A 362 30.56 13.91 36.71
C GLN A 362 30.11 14.31 35.30
N LEU A 363 29.48 13.37 34.59
CA LEU A 363 28.85 13.59 33.30
C LEU A 363 27.37 13.91 33.49
N GLN A 364 26.89 14.97 32.84
CA GLN A 364 25.46 15.19 32.61
C GLN A 364 25.11 14.94 31.15
N VAL A 365 24.01 14.23 30.92
CA VAL A 365 23.40 14.01 29.60
C VAL A 365 21.97 14.51 29.64
N GLU A 366 21.60 15.39 28.73
CA GLU A 366 20.21 15.75 28.48
C GLU A 366 19.70 14.92 27.31
N LEU A 367 18.70 14.06 27.56
CA LEU A 367 18.05 13.22 26.55
C LEU A 367 16.62 13.73 26.33
N ARG A 368 16.25 13.94 25.07
CA ARG A 368 14.95 14.45 24.63
C ARG A 368 14.36 13.57 23.54
N ARG A 369 13.04 13.61 23.37
CA ARG A 369 12.43 13.18 22.10
C ARG A 369 12.83 14.17 21.00
N PHE A 370 12.95 13.74 19.75
CA PHE A 370 13.41 14.60 18.66
C PHE A 370 12.49 15.82 18.43
N GLU A 371 11.19 15.67 18.72
CA GLU A 371 10.20 16.75 18.70
C GLU A 371 10.29 17.75 19.89
N GLU A 372 11.15 17.50 20.88
CA GLU A 372 11.35 18.34 22.06
C GLU A 372 12.66 19.14 21.99
N SER A 373 12.60 20.46 22.17
CA SER A 373 13.82 21.28 22.27
C SER A 373 14.57 21.01 23.58
N PHE A 374 15.90 21.00 23.53
CA PHE A 374 16.72 20.94 24.75
C PHE A 374 16.49 22.17 25.65
N THR A 375 16.25 21.94 26.94
CA THR A 375 15.96 23.01 27.92
C THR A 375 17.17 23.35 28.79
N GLY A 376 18.09 22.39 28.99
CA GLY A 376 19.22 22.52 29.92
C GLY A 376 18.82 22.56 31.40
N THR A 377 17.54 22.31 31.70
CA THR A 377 16.96 22.27 33.05
C THR A 377 16.61 20.84 33.46
N ASP A 378 16.69 20.55 34.77
CA ASP A 378 16.35 19.22 35.29
C ASP A 378 14.85 19.09 35.51
N ASP A 379 14.14 18.76 34.43
CA ASP A 379 12.72 18.43 34.36
C ASP A 379 12.48 16.91 34.27
N GLY A 380 13.51 16.10 34.56
CA GLY A 380 13.54 14.65 34.33
C GLY A 380 14.21 14.22 33.03
N GLY A 381 14.48 15.15 32.09
CA GLY A 381 15.25 14.89 30.87
C GLY A 381 16.76 14.68 31.10
N ILE A 382 17.29 15.13 32.24
CA ILE A 382 18.73 15.06 32.56
C ILE A 382 19.08 13.76 33.32
N LEU A 383 20.17 13.13 32.89
CA LEU A 383 20.88 12.04 33.55
C LEU A 383 22.18 12.60 34.12
N THR A 384 22.56 12.22 35.33
CA THR A 384 23.85 12.62 35.96
C THR A 384 24.56 11.38 36.49
N SER A 385 25.88 11.28 36.27
CA SER A 385 26.72 10.22 36.86
C SER A 385 27.11 10.53 38.31
N ASP A 386 27.70 9.56 39.01
CA ASP A 386 28.49 9.84 40.20
C ASP A 386 29.74 10.70 39.86
N LEU A 387 30.27 11.41 40.86
CA LEU A 387 31.56 12.09 40.80
C LEU A 387 32.72 11.08 40.87
N ILE A 388 33.60 11.09 39.88
CA ILE A 388 34.81 10.24 39.82
C ILE A 388 36.09 11.08 39.73
N PRO A 389 37.27 10.56 40.14
CA PRO A 389 38.54 11.26 39.92
C PRO A 389 38.80 11.64 38.44
N SER A 390 39.33 12.85 38.20
CA SER A 390 39.83 13.27 36.88
C SER A 390 40.89 12.29 36.33
N GLY A 391 40.96 12.18 35.00
CA GLY A 391 41.95 11.35 34.30
C GLY A 391 41.63 9.85 34.22
N LEU A 392 40.45 9.40 34.67
CA LEU A 392 40.01 7.99 34.56
C LEU A 392 39.45 7.60 33.18
N GLY A 393 39.39 8.53 32.23
CA GLY A 393 38.97 8.28 30.84
C GLY A 393 37.48 8.55 30.61
N THR A 394 36.70 7.48 30.43
CA THR A 394 35.32 7.55 29.93
C THR A 394 34.28 7.39 31.06
N ILE A 395 33.34 8.32 31.19
CA ILE A 395 32.13 8.14 32.02
C ILE A 395 30.99 7.63 31.14
N ARG A 396 30.16 6.72 31.68
CA ARG A 396 28.98 6.17 31.01
C ARG A 396 27.74 6.24 31.92
N VAL A 397 26.63 6.76 31.39
CA VAL A 397 25.31 6.83 32.05
C VAL A 397 24.28 6.05 31.22
N THR A 398 23.23 5.52 31.86
CA THR A 398 22.23 4.67 31.19
C THR A 398 20.81 5.14 31.50
N ARG A 399 19.98 5.28 30.47
CA ARG A 399 18.52 5.44 30.61
C ARG A 399 17.85 4.11 30.29
N ALA A 400 16.90 3.71 31.13
CA ALA A 400 16.03 2.57 30.87
C ALA A 400 14.56 3.00 30.72
N SER A 401 13.74 2.11 30.17
CA SER A 401 12.28 2.26 29.96
C SER A 401 11.89 3.47 29.10
N LEU A 402 12.64 3.73 28.03
CA LEU A 402 12.21 4.63 26.96
C LEU A 402 11.06 3.98 26.16
N SER A 403 10.12 4.82 25.70
CA SER A 403 9.06 4.44 24.77
C SER A 403 9.57 4.42 23.33
N ASP A 404 8.86 3.72 22.44
CA ASP A 404 9.04 3.88 20.99
C ASP A 404 8.94 5.36 20.57
N GLY A 405 9.78 5.75 19.61
CA GLY A 405 9.96 7.14 19.17
C GLY A 405 11.40 7.49 18.82
N LYS A 406 11.59 8.70 18.27
CA LYS A 406 12.89 9.27 17.87
C LYS A 406 13.48 10.12 18.99
N TYR A 407 14.79 10.07 19.16
CA TYR A 407 15.50 10.70 20.28
C TYR A 407 16.75 11.44 19.82
N HIS A 408 17.12 12.46 20.59
CA HIS A 408 18.38 13.19 20.48
C HIS A 408 18.92 13.58 21.87
N TRP A 409 20.23 13.73 22.00
CA TRP A 409 20.91 13.96 23.27
C TRP A 409 22.17 14.82 23.16
N ARG A 410 22.48 15.48 24.28
CA ARG A 410 23.69 16.29 24.45
C ARG A 410 24.30 16.10 25.83
N ALA A 411 25.59 16.35 25.97
CA ALA A 411 26.35 16.14 27.21
C ALA A 411 27.17 17.35 27.66
N ARG A 412 27.44 17.43 28.97
CA ARG A 412 28.42 18.35 29.58
C ARG A 412 29.11 17.69 30.79
N ALA A 413 30.32 18.12 31.09
CA ALA A 413 31.04 17.75 32.32
C ALA A 413 30.82 18.78 33.43
N ILE A 414 30.85 18.34 34.69
CA ILE A 414 30.78 19.20 35.89
C ILE A 414 31.81 18.74 36.91
N ASP A 415 32.59 19.66 37.48
CA ASP A 415 33.59 19.36 38.52
C ASP A 415 33.00 19.36 39.95
N SER A 416 33.80 18.95 40.94
CA SER A 416 33.41 18.95 42.36
C SER A 416 33.27 20.35 42.97
N ASN A 417 33.74 21.39 42.29
CA ASN A 417 33.62 22.80 42.68
C ASN A 417 32.40 23.51 42.04
N GLY A 418 31.69 22.82 41.14
CA GLY A 418 30.48 23.28 40.47
C GLY A 418 30.70 23.97 39.11
N ASN A 419 31.94 24.03 38.60
CA ASN A 419 32.21 24.55 37.25
C ASN A 419 31.73 23.54 36.20
N LYS A 420 31.31 24.04 35.04
CA LYS A 420 30.64 23.24 34.00
C LYS A 420 31.32 23.48 32.65
N SER A 421 31.41 22.43 31.83
CA SER A 421 31.66 22.61 30.41
C SER A 421 30.42 23.18 29.71
N GLU A 422 30.63 23.70 28.49
CA GLU A 422 29.54 23.89 27.54
C GLU A 422 28.82 22.57 27.23
N TRP A 423 27.57 22.68 26.76
CA TRP A 423 26.84 21.55 26.21
C TRP A 423 27.38 21.18 24.82
N ARG A 424 27.46 19.89 24.54
CA ARG A 424 27.84 19.34 23.23
C ARG A 424 26.85 18.26 22.83
N GLU A 425 26.23 18.43 21.66
CA GLU A 425 25.35 17.44 21.04
C GLU A 425 26.14 16.21 20.57
N PHE A 426 25.48 15.06 20.51
CA PHE A 426 26.02 13.91 19.79
C PHE A 426 25.98 14.17 18.27
N GLY A 427 26.85 13.50 17.52
CA GLY A 427 26.86 13.53 16.05
C GLY A 427 26.77 14.93 15.42
N VAL A 428 25.73 15.12 14.59
CA VAL A 428 25.36 16.34 13.86
C VAL A 428 24.20 17.01 14.57
N ALA A 429 24.35 18.30 14.88
CA ALA A 429 23.30 19.06 15.57
C ALA A 429 21.98 19.08 14.78
N GLU A 430 20.87 19.02 15.51
CA GLU A 430 19.49 18.96 14.97
C GLU A 430 19.15 17.66 14.19
N ASN A 431 19.88 16.56 14.44
CA ASN A 431 19.62 15.24 13.84
C ASN A 431 18.98 14.23 14.83
N VAL A 432 18.50 13.09 14.31
CA VAL A 432 17.99 11.97 15.11
C VAL A 432 19.14 11.05 15.49
N ASP A 433 19.53 11.05 16.77
CA ASP A 433 20.61 10.20 17.26
C ASP A 433 20.27 8.72 17.24
N PHE A 434 19.04 8.37 17.64
CA PHE A 434 18.53 7.01 17.59
C PHE A 434 16.99 6.98 17.60
N GLU A 435 16.42 5.87 17.14
CA GLU A 435 14.98 5.61 17.17
C GLU A 435 14.70 4.27 17.86
N ILE A 436 13.70 4.20 18.73
CA ILE A 436 13.24 2.94 19.35
C ILE A 436 12.01 2.43 18.61
N ARG A 437 12.08 1.19 18.10
CA ARG A 437 10.96 0.46 17.49
C ARG A 437 10.90 -0.95 18.07
N THR A 438 9.82 -1.30 18.77
CA THR A 438 9.69 -2.58 19.48
C THR A 438 8.56 -3.49 18.99
N LYS A 439 7.80 -3.06 17.98
CA LYS A 439 6.70 -3.84 17.40
C LYS A 439 7.20 -5.08 16.65
N ILE A 440 6.46 -6.17 16.78
CA ILE A 440 6.64 -7.37 15.96
C ILE A 440 6.04 -7.05 14.58
N PRO A 441 6.80 -7.20 13.47
CA PRO A 441 6.25 -6.91 12.15
C PRO A 441 5.09 -7.83 11.81
N VAL A 442 4.06 -7.27 11.20
CA VAL A 442 2.92 -7.99 10.67
C VAL A 442 3.05 -8.09 9.15
N ILE A 443 2.78 -9.26 8.58
CA ILE A 443 2.67 -9.44 7.13
C ILE A 443 1.28 -9.96 6.74
N ILE A 444 0.64 -9.26 5.81
CA ILE A 444 -0.69 -9.59 5.29
C ILE A 444 -0.55 -10.38 3.99
N ILE A 445 -1.24 -11.52 3.92
CA ILE A 445 -1.32 -12.39 2.74
C ILE A 445 -2.79 -12.40 2.25
N PRO A 446 -3.08 -11.92 1.02
CA PRO A 446 -4.45 -11.87 0.49
C PRO A 446 -5.01 -13.24 0.11
N GLY A 447 -6.30 -13.31 -0.18
CA GLY A 447 -6.94 -14.43 -0.86
C GLY A 447 -6.68 -14.49 -2.37
N ILE A 448 -7.32 -15.47 -3.02
CA ILE A 448 -7.39 -15.55 -4.48
C ILE A 448 -7.98 -14.23 -5.04
N MET A 449 -7.50 -13.78 -6.20
CA MET A 449 -7.86 -12.48 -6.81
C MET A 449 -7.53 -11.23 -5.99
N GLY A 450 -6.98 -11.37 -4.77
CA GLY A 450 -6.67 -10.28 -3.85
C GLY A 450 -5.32 -9.58 -4.07
N THR A 451 -4.63 -9.86 -5.18
CA THR A 451 -3.37 -9.20 -5.58
C THR A 451 -3.57 -8.51 -6.92
N ARG A 452 -3.07 -7.27 -7.04
CA ARG A 452 -2.98 -6.54 -8.30
C ARG A 452 -1.95 -7.22 -9.22
N LEU A 453 -2.36 -7.58 -10.42
CA LEU A 453 -1.52 -8.26 -11.40
C LEU A 453 -1.21 -7.32 -12.56
N ASP A 454 0.08 -7.06 -12.79
CA ASP A 454 0.56 -6.17 -13.85
C ASP A 454 1.37 -6.97 -14.89
N ARG A 455 1.26 -6.60 -16.17
CA ARG A 455 2.00 -7.23 -17.26
C ARG A 455 3.48 -6.86 -17.17
N ALA A 456 4.38 -7.86 -17.13
CA ALA A 456 5.81 -7.63 -16.90
C ALA A 456 6.53 -6.91 -18.06
N SER A 457 5.94 -6.82 -19.26
CA SER A 457 6.56 -6.18 -20.44
C SER A 457 6.49 -4.66 -20.45
N ASP A 458 5.50 -4.07 -19.79
CA ASP A 458 5.15 -2.65 -19.89
C ASP A 458 4.60 -2.06 -18.59
N GLY A 459 4.26 -2.89 -17.59
CA GLY A 459 3.68 -2.47 -16.31
C GLY A 459 2.19 -2.16 -16.39
N GLU A 460 1.50 -2.52 -17.48
CA GLU A 460 0.05 -2.33 -17.60
C GLU A 460 -0.69 -3.17 -16.57
N ASN A 461 -1.67 -2.59 -15.89
CA ASN A 461 -2.49 -3.35 -14.95
C ASN A 461 -3.45 -4.27 -15.72
N VAL A 462 -3.38 -5.57 -15.47
CA VAL A 462 -4.26 -6.59 -16.09
C VAL A 462 -5.41 -6.94 -15.16
N TRP A 463 -5.16 -6.98 -13.85
CA TRP A 463 -6.20 -7.19 -12.85
C TRP A 463 -6.04 -6.23 -11.65
N PRO A 464 -7.13 -5.56 -11.22
CA PRO A 464 -8.47 -5.62 -11.80
C PRO A 464 -8.66 -4.77 -13.07
N ASN A 465 -7.93 -3.67 -13.24
CA ASN A 465 -8.10 -2.69 -14.32
C ASN A 465 -9.53 -2.13 -14.42
N GLY A 466 -9.96 -1.37 -13.40
CA GLY A 466 -11.27 -0.72 -13.33
C GLY A 466 -11.63 0.21 -14.49
N SER A 467 -10.64 0.62 -15.31
CA SER A 467 -10.85 1.39 -16.55
C SER A 467 -11.31 0.53 -17.72
N GLU A 468 -10.64 -0.58 -18.03
CA GLU A 468 -11.05 -1.49 -19.12
C GLU A 468 -12.34 -2.23 -18.75
N MET A 469 -12.52 -2.51 -17.46
CA MET A 469 -13.76 -3.00 -16.83
C MET A 469 -15.04 -2.20 -17.15
N LEU A 470 -14.95 -0.92 -17.54
CA LEU A 470 -16.10 -0.12 -17.96
C LEU A 470 -16.55 -0.37 -19.41
N PHE A 471 -15.76 -1.07 -20.21
CA PHE A 471 -16.05 -1.32 -21.62
C PHE A 471 -16.51 -2.77 -21.83
N PRO A 472 -17.39 -3.04 -22.82
CA PRO A 472 -17.94 -4.39 -23.06
C PRO A 472 -16.93 -5.39 -23.64
N GLY A 473 -15.65 -5.02 -23.77
CA GLY A 473 -14.59 -5.87 -24.30
C GLY A 473 -13.77 -6.48 -23.17
N ASP A 474 -13.85 -7.80 -23.00
CA ASP A 474 -13.12 -8.55 -21.98
C ASP A 474 -11.78 -9.13 -22.47
N GLU A 475 -11.30 -8.69 -23.64
CA GLU A 475 -10.07 -9.18 -24.28
C GLU A 475 -8.80 -8.89 -23.45
N TYR A 476 -8.77 -7.81 -22.66
CA TYR A 476 -7.62 -7.49 -21.80
C TYR A 476 -7.37 -8.56 -20.72
N LEU A 477 -8.41 -9.29 -20.31
CA LEU A 477 -8.31 -10.40 -19.34
C LEU A 477 -7.71 -11.68 -19.96
N ASP A 478 -7.51 -11.75 -21.28
CA ASP A 478 -6.89 -12.91 -21.92
C ASP A 478 -5.42 -13.08 -21.50
N ASP A 479 -4.74 -12.01 -21.07
CA ASP A 479 -3.39 -12.06 -20.49
C ASP A 479 -3.34 -12.85 -19.16
N LEU A 480 -4.48 -13.02 -18.49
CA LEU A 480 -4.60 -13.86 -17.30
C LEU A 480 -4.60 -15.36 -17.63
N LYS A 481 -4.82 -15.76 -18.90
CA LYS A 481 -4.90 -17.16 -19.30
C LYS A 481 -3.55 -17.87 -19.15
N LEU A 482 -3.62 -19.11 -18.66
CA LEU A 482 -2.48 -20.03 -18.57
C LEU A 482 -2.57 -21.09 -19.68
N THR A 483 -1.43 -21.68 -20.04
CA THR A 483 -1.36 -22.84 -20.94
C THR A 483 -2.03 -24.08 -20.33
N GLU A 484 -2.26 -25.14 -21.11
CA GLU A 484 -2.83 -26.41 -20.62
C GLU A 484 -2.02 -27.05 -19.47
N LEU A 485 -0.75 -26.69 -19.30
CA LEU A 485 0.12 -27.12 -18.21
C LEU A 485 0.14 -26.15 -17.01
N GLY A 486 -0.73 -25.13 -17.02
CA GLY A 486 -0.78 -24.08 -16.00
C GLY A 486 0.44 -23.15 -16.00
N GLN A 487 1.17 -23.06 -17.12
CA GLN A 487 2.29 -22.11 -17.27
C GLN A 487 1.79 -20.78 -17.84
N GLU A 488 2.40 -19.67 -17.43
CA GLU A 488 2.11 -18.33 -17.96
C GLU A 488 2.25 -18.26 -19.49
N ILE A 489 1.24 -17.70 -20.16
CA ILE A 489 1.32 -17.30 -21.58
C ILE A 489 1.98 -15.93 -21.69
N VAL A 490 1.53 -15.00 -20.84
CA VAL A 490 2.07 -13.66 -20.64
C VAL A 490 2.66 -13.60 -19.24
N GLN A 491 3.89 -13.08 -19.11
CA GLN A 491 4.53 -12.92 -17.81
C GLN A 491 3.84 -11.80 -17.03
N ILE A 492 3.37 -12.13 -15.83
CA ILE A 492 2.69 -11.22 -14.91
C ILE A 492 3.53 -11.04 -13.65
N SER A 493 3.55 -9.82 -13.13
CA SER A 493 4.14 -9.47 -11.85
C SER A 493 3.04 -9.24 -10.80
N PRO A 494 3.09 -9.90 -9.63
CA PRO A 494 2.24 -9.55 -8.50
C PRO A 494 2.75 -8.25 -7.86
N ALA A 495 2.02 -7.15 -8.05
CA ALA A 495 2.52 -5.80 -7.76
C ALA A 495 2.29 -5.38 -6.29
N ASP A 496 1.02 -5.30 -5.88
CA ASP A 496 0.60 -4.94 -4.52
C ASP A 496 -0.66 -5.72 -4.14
N ILE A 497 -0.97 -5.80 -2.86
CA ILE A 497 -2.26 -6.30 -2.40
C ILE A 497 -3.38 -5.39 -2.95
N LEU A 498 -4.54 -5.95 -3.32
CA LEU A 498 -5.66 -5.17 -3.82
C LEU A 498 -6.31 -4.38 -2.66
N ARG A 499 -5.88 -3.13 -2.45
CA ARG A 499 -6.32 -2.30 -1.32
C ARG A 499 -7.74 -1.79 -1.53
N GLU A 500 -7.93 -1.15 -2.66
CA GLU A 500 -9.19 -0.58 -3.14
C GLU A 500 -9.14 -0.54 -4.67
N GLU A 501 -10.30 -0.45 -5.30
CA GLU A 501 -10.43 -0.14 -6.72
C GLU A 501 -11.31 1.10 -6.89
N GLN A 502 -10.93 1.99 -7.81
CA GLN A 502 -11.67 3.23 -8.09
C GLN A 502 -12.10 3.29 -9.55
N ILE A 503 -13.39 3.46 -9.76
CA ILE A 503 -14.00 3.72 -11.06
C ILE A 503 -14.47 5.18 -11.08
N SER A 504 -14.46 5.81 -12.25
CA SER A 504 -14.94 7.18 -12.44
C SER A 504 -15.86 7.22 -13.66
N ILE A 505 -17.13 7.53 -13.44
CA ILE A 505 -18.14 7.63 -14.51
C ILE A 505 -18.43 9.11 -14.76
N VAL A 506 -18.39 9.52 -16.02
CA VAL A 506 -18.75 10.88 -16.45
C VAL A 506 -20.17 10.87 -16.99
N ASP A 507 -21.06 11.63 -16.36
CA ASP A 507 -22.41 11.86 -16.87
C ASP A 507 -22.33 12.64 -18.20
N SER A 508 -22.89 12.07 -19.27
CA SER A 508 -22.82 12.62 -20.62
C SER A 508 -23.69 13.87 -20.86
N GLU A 509 -24.65 14.15 -19.98
CA GLU A 509 -25.55 15.29 -20.05
C GLU A 509 -25.12 16.44 -19.11
N THR A 510 -24.70 16.10 -17.88
CA THR A 510 -24.31 17.09 -16.86
C THR A 510 -22.82 17.40 -16.85
N PHE A 511 -21.98 16.51 -17.40
CA PHE A 511 -20.51 16.51 -17.28
C PHE A 511 -20.00 16.39 -15.82
N GLU A 512 -20.86 15.95 -14.89
CA GLU A 512 -20.44 15.61 -13.53
C GLU A 512 -19.66 14.28 -13.53
N ILE A 513 -18.67 14.17 -12.63
CA ILE A 513 -17.85 12.97 -12.47
C ILE A 513 -18.26 12.31 -11.15
N THR A 514 -18.83 11.12 -11.22
CA THR A 514 -19.11 10.31 -10.04
C THR A 514 -17.97 9.33 -9.83
N VAL A 515 -17.27 9.48 -8.70
CA VAL A 515 -16.16 8.61 -8.29
C VAL A 515 -16.67 7.56 -7.32
N TYR A 516 -16.17 6.36 -7.51
CA TYR A 516 -16.84 5.13 -7.16
C TYR A 516 -15.77 4.16 -6.63
N THR A 517 -15.63 4.05 -5.30
CA THR A 517 -14.51 3.34 -4.63
C THR A 517 -14.96 2.07 -3.89
N SER A 518 -14.41 0.91 -4.25
CA SER A 518 -14.60 -0.34 -3.53
C SER A 518 -13.40 -0.63 -2.64
N PHE A 519 -13.62 -0.74 -1.32
CA PHE A 519 -12.57 -1.07 -0.36
C PHE A 519 -12.44 -2.59 -0.19
N ILE A 520 -11.26 -3.14 -0.50
CA ILE A 520 -10.97 -4.58 -0.47
C ILE A 520 -10.12 -4.88 0.78
N TYR A 521 -8.79 -4.75 0.72
CA TYR A 521 -7.89 -4.90 1.88
C TYR A 521 -7.56 -3.60 2.63
N ARG A 522 -7.96 -2.43 2.10
CA ARG A 522 -7.69 -1.14 2.74
C ARG A 522 -8.12 -1.06 4.22
N PRO A 523 -9.31 -1.54 4.65
CA PRO A 523 -9.72 -1.45 6.06
C PRO A 523 -8.82 -2.26 7.00
N LEU A 524 -8.36 -3.45 6.57
CA LEU A 524 -7.38 -4.26 7.31
C LEU A 524 -6.07 -3.49 7.49
N ILE A 525 -5.52 -2.94 6.41
CA ILE A 525 -4.27 -2.18 6.42
C ILE A 525 -4.38 -0.92 7.29
N GLU A 526 -5.41 -0.10 7.09
CA GLU A 526 -5.67 1.10 7.89
C GLU A 526 -5.86 0.78 9.38
N SER A 527 -6.40 -0.39 9.73
CA SER A 527 -6.52 -0.80 11.13
C SER A 527 -5.17 -1.02 11.83
N PHE A 528 -4.11 -1.37 11.09
CA PHE A 528 -2.72 -1.42 11.58
C PHE A 528 -2.09 -0.01 11.59
N LEU A 529 -2.26 0.77 10.52
CA LEU A 529 -1.73 2.15 10.44
C LEU A 529 -2.29 3.04 11.56
N ALA A 530 -3.58 2.92 11.88
CA ALA A 530 -4.23 3.60 13.00
C ALA A 530 -3.67 3.21 14.38
N ARG A 531 -2.97 2.08 14.48
CA ARG A 531 -2.22 1.62 15.66
C ARG A 531 -0.72 1.97 15.56
N GLY A 532 -0.37 2.85 14.64
CA GLY A 532 0.97 3.40 14.42
C GLY A 532 1.97 2.40 13.82
N TYR A 533 1.49 1.35 13.15
CA TYR A 533 2.35 0.58 12.26
C TYR A 533 2.72 1.42 11.03
N ILE A 534 3.83 1.09 10.38
CA ILE A 534 4.42 1.81 9.25
C ILE A 534 4.73 0.78 8.15
N GLU A 535 4.23 1.05 6.94
CA GLU A 535 4.46 0.15 5.80
C GLU A 535 5.94 0.04 5.44
N ASN A 536 6.34 -1.17 5.04
CA ASN A 536 7.73 -1.55 4.74
C ASN A 536 8.71 -1.42 5.92
N VAL A 537 8.19 -1.23 7.16
CA VAL A 537 8.97 -1.14 8.40
C VAL A 537 8.52 -2.20 9.40
N ASP A 538 7.25 -2.17 9.80
CA ASP A 538 6.64 -3.17 10.68
C ASP A 538 5.25 -3.63 10.19
N LEU A 539 4.76 -3.07 9.08
CA LEU A 539 3.64 -3.62 8.32
C LEU A 539 4.11 -3.97 6.91
N PHE A 540 3.87 -5.20 6.48
CA PHE A 540 4.24 -5.73 5.19
C PHE A 540 3.03 -6.39 4.51
N VAL A 541 3.12 -6.51 3.19
CA VAL A 541 2.16 -7.23 2.36
C VAL A 541 2.92 -8.24 1.51
N ALA A 542 2.33 -9.42 1.33
CA ALA A 542 2.87 -10.49 0.48
C ALA A 542 1.92 -10.78 -0.69
N PRO A 543 1.84 -9.87 -1.69
CA PRO A 543 1.16 -10.16 -2.95
C PRO A 543 1.78 -11.39 -3.63
N TYR A 544 0.95 -12.17 -4.31
CA TYR A 544 1.37 -13.37 -5.04
C TYR A 544 0.51 -13.57 -6.29
N ASP A 545 0.98 -14.39 -7.24
CA ASP A 545 0.22 -14.69 -8.45
C ASP A 545 -0.86 -15.74 -8.14
N TRP A 546 -2.05 -15.23 -7.84
CA TRP A 546 -3.21 -16.04 -7.47
C TRP A 546 -3.75 -16.92 -8.60
N ARG A 547 -3.18 -16.90 -9.81
CA ARG A 547 -3.53 -17.83 -10.89
C ARG A 547 -2.76 -19.16 -10.81
N LEU A 548 -1.58 -19.12 -10.18
CA LEU A 548 -0.68 -20.26 -10.04
C LEU A 548 -1.00 -21.07 -8.77
N ASP A 549 -0.52 -22.31 -8.71
CA ASP A 549 -0.72 -23.14 -7.52
C ASP A 549 0.09 -22.64 -6.31
N VAL A 550 -0.27 -23.14 -5.13
CA VAL A 550 0.45 -22.90 -3.88
C VAL A 550 1.93 -23.25 -4.02
N GLN A 551 2.26 -24.35 -4.70
CA GLN A 551 3.64 -24.84 -4.79
C GLN A 551 4.51 -23.94 -5.70
N ASP A 552 4.01 -23.49 -6.85
CA ASP A 552 4.69 -22.53 -7.70
C ASP A 552 4.94 -21.22 -6.94
N ASN A 553 3.93 -20.66 -6.27
CA ASN A 553 4.08 -19.42 -5.49
C ASN A 553 5.15 -19.52 -4.37
N ILE A 554 5.40 -20.72 -3.82
CA ILE A 554 6.47 -20.98 -2.83
C ILE A 554 7.86 -21.09 -3.48
N ASN A 555 7.95 -21.62 -4.72
CA ASN A 555 9.22 -21.90 -5.41
C ASN A 555 9.66 -20.82 -6.40
N LEU A 556 8.80 -19.85 -6.72
CA LEU A 556 9.11 -18.77 -7.65
C LEU A 556 10.13 -17.80 -7.04
N GLU A 557 11.41 -18.10 -7.27
CA GLU A 557 12.54 -17.19 -7.09
C GLU A 557 12.43 -16.02 -8.10
N ARG A 558 11.65 -15.01 -7.72
CA ARG A 558 11.51 -13.72 -8.42
C ARG A 558 11.93 -12.61 -7.48
N ASP A 559 12.67 -11.61 -7.97
CA ASP A 559 13.02 -10.41 -7.21
C ASP A 559 11.74 -9.73 -6.70
N GLY A 560 11.57 -9.65 -5.38
CA GLY A 560 10.37 -9.13 -4.75
C GLY A 560 9.18 -10.10 -4.67
N GLY A 561 9.41 -11.39 -4.92
CA GLY A 561 8.40 -12.46 -4.81
C GLY A 561 7.98 -12.79 -3.37
N PHE A 562 7.15 -13.82 -3.21
CA PHE A 562 6.51 -14.15 -1.93
C PHE A 562 7.52 -14.42 -0.79
N ASP A 563 8.59 -15.18 -1.04
CA ASP A 563 9.64 -15.43 -0.05
C ASP A 563 10.37 -14.12 0.33
N ASP A 564 10.76 -13.29 -0.65
CA ASP A 564 11.44 -12.01 -0.41
C ASP A 564 10.63 -11.05 0.47
N LYS A 565 9.30 -11.01 0.32
CA LYS A 565 8.41 -10.21 1.19
C LYS A 565 8.45 -10.72 2.63
N ILE A 566 8.44 -12.05 2.83
CA ILE A 566 8.58 -12.69 4.13
C ILE A 566 9.98 -12.40 4.73
N GLN A 567 11.06 -12.58 3.97
CA GLN A 567 12.43 -12.26 4.41
C GLN A 567 12.59 -10.78 4.77
N SER A 568 11.96 -9.87 4.02
CA SER A 568 11.97 -8.43 4.29
C SER A 568 11.32 -8.08 5.64
N ALA A 569 10.22 -8.76 5.99
CA ALA A 569 9.59 -8.61 7.29
C ALA A 569 10.46 -9.17 8.43
N ILE A 570 11.10 -10.34 8.23
CA ILE A 570 12.03 -10.95 9.21
C ILE A 570 13.24 -10.04 9.43
N ALA A 571 13.84 -9.52 8.35
CA ALA A 571 14.99 -8.62 8.40
C ALA A 571 14.70 -7.28 9.10
N ASN A 572 13.42 -6.87 9.14
CA ASN A 572 12.98 -5.71 9.92
C ASN A 572 12.51 -6.05 11.34
N SER A 573 12.34 -7.32 11.67
CA SER A 573 11.88 -7.73 13.00
C SER A 573 12.86 -7.34 14.10
N PRO A 574 12.39 -6.68 15.17
CA PRO A 574 13.21 -6.39 16.33
C PRO A 574 13.58 -7.62 17.17
N THR A 575 12.84 -8.73 17.01
CA THR A 575 13.00 -9.98 17.77
C THR A 575 13.43 -11.16 16.90
N GLY A 576 13.58 -10.97 15.58
CA GLY A 576 13.70 -12.05 14.61
C GLY A 576 12.39 -12.84 14.41
N LYS A 577 11.26 -12.35 14.92
CA LYS A 577 9.93 -12.94 14.77
C LYS A 577 8.94 -12.02 14.06
N ILE A 578 8.03 -12.59 13.28
CA ILE A 578 6.94 -11.86 12.60
C ILE A 578 5.56 -12.48 12.88
N ASP A 579 4.51 -11.67 12.81
CA ASP A 579 3.12 -12.11 12.86
C ASP A 579 2.54 -12.18 11.44
N ILE A 580 1.83 -13.27 11.13
CA ILE A 580 1.23 -13.52 9.82
C ILE A 580 -0.28 -13.35 9.90
N VAL A 581 -0.87 -12.62 8.97
CA VAL A 581 -2.33 -12.49 8.80
C VAL A 581 -2.68 -12.92 7.38
N ALA A 582 -3.32 -14.07 7.22
CA ALA A 582 -3.59 -14.67 5.92
C ALA A 582 -5.09 -14.90 5.70
N HIS A 583 -5.63 -14.40 4.59
CA HIS A 583 -7.05 -14.52 4.23
C HIS A 583 -7.28 -15.57 3.16
N SER A 584 -8.39 -16.31 3.27
CA SER A 584 -8.88 -17.21 2.21
C SER A 584 -7.79 -18.15 1.68
N MET A 585 -7.60 -18.26 0.35
CA MET A 585 -6.54 -19.05 -0.27
C MET A 585 -5.12 -18.70 0.24
N GLY A 586 -4.84 -17.43 0.57
CA GLY A 586 -3.56 -17.01 1.14
C GLY A 586 -3.23 -17.73 2.45
N GLY A 587 -4.26 -18.17 3.18
CA GLY A 587 -4.08 -19.02 4.36
C GLY A 587 -3.65 -20.45 4.05
N ILE A 588 -4.00 -20.99 2.88
CA ILE A 588 -3.48 -22.27 2.38
C ILE A 588 -2.00 -22.08 1.97
N LEU A 589 -1.71 -21.03 1.20
CA LEU A 589 -0.35 -20.67 0.80
C LEU A 589 0.58 -20.49 2.02
N ALA A 590 0.15 -19.73 3.02
CA ALA A 590 0.88 -19.55 4.27
C ALA A 590 1.12 -20.89 4.99
N ASN A 591 0.08 -21.72 5.12
CA ASN A 591 0.13 -23.00 5.81
C ASN A 591 1.16 -23.96 5.17
N GLU A 592 1.21 -24.05 3.84
CA GLU A 592 2.20 -24.88 3.14
C GLU A 592 3.60 -24.26 3.11
N TYR A 593 3.71 -22.95 2.92
CA TYR A 593 4.99 -22.24 2.98
C TYR A 593 5.71 -22.50 4.31
N PHE A 594 5.00 -22.41 5.44
CA PHE A 594 5.60 -22.65 6.76
C PHE A 594 5.82 -24.12 7.11
N LYS A 595 5.08 -25.06 6.50
CA LYS A 595 5.45 -26.49 6.57
C LYS A 595 6.77 -26.76 5.85
N HIS A 596 7.05 -26.05 4.75
CA HIS A 596 8.28 -26.23 3.97
C HIS A 596 9.48 -25.47 4.55
N ARG A 597 9.31 -24.21 4.96
CA ARG A 597 10.39 -23.33 5.44
C ARG A 597 10.58 -23.35 6.97
N GLY A 598 9.61 -23.86 7.72
CA GLY A 598 9.62 -23.89 9.19
C GLY A 598 9.05 -22.62 9.84
N MET A 599 8.72 -22.72 11.13
CA MET A 599 8.07 -21.65 11.92
C MET A 599 9.04 -20.90 12.85
N GLU A 600 10.36 -21.08 12.67
CA GLU A 600 11.39 -20.55 13.60
C GLU A 600 11.36 -19.02 13.75
N PHE A 601 10.90 -18.32 12.71
CA PHE A 601 10.76 -16.86 12.66
C PHE A 601 9.30 -16.37 12.76
N VAL A 602 8.33 -17.25 13.01
CA VAL A 602 6.92 -16.85 13.22
C VAL A 602 6.65 -16.69 14.72
N ASN A 603 5.94 -15.63 15.10
CA ASN A 603 5.38 -15.41 16.43
C ASN A 603 3.94 -15.93 16.48
N LYS A 604 3.08 -15.52 15.54
CA LYS A 604 1.69 -15.99 15.38
C LYS A 604 1.34 -16.17 13.90
N LEU A 605 0.49 -17.15 13.62
CA LEU A 605 -0.16 -17.34 12.32
C LEU A 605 -1.67 -17.18 12.51
N VAL A 606 -2.25 -16.11 11.99
CA VAL A 606 -3.70 -15.85 12.02
C VAL A 606 -4.28 -16.13 10.64
N LEU A 607 -5.15 -17.13 10.57
CA LEU A 607 -5.86 -17.60 9.38
C LEU A 607 -7.29 -17.06 9.40
N ILE A 608 -7.74 -16.40 8.33
CA ILE A 608 -9.07 -15.76 8.26
C ILE A 608 -9.85 -16.35 7.07
N GLY A 609 -10.98 -17.00 7.34
CA GLY A 609 -11.87 -17.55 6.30
C GLY A 609 -11.23 -18.62 5.40
N VAL A 610 -10.26 -19.39 5.88
CA VAL A 610 -9.42 -20.25 5.00
C VAL A 610 -10.16 -21.52 4.56
N PRO A 611 -10.36 -21.77 3.25
CA PRO A 611 -11.04 -22.96 2.73
C PRO A 611 -10.14 -24.20 2.74
N LYS A 612 -9.74 -24.66 3.93
CA LYS A 612 -8.77 -25.77 4.12
C LYS A 612 -9.11 -27.06 3.38
N LEU A 613 -10.39 -27.34 3.13
CA LEU A 613 -10.85 -28.53 2.41
C LEU A 613 -11.54 -28.17 1.07
N GLY A 614 -11.28 -26.97 0.53
CA GLY A 614 -11.96 -26.39 -0.62
C GLY A 614 -13.36 -25.85 -0.33
N ALA A 615 -14.03 -25.32 -1.36
CA ALA A 615 -15.38 -24.77 -1.29
C ALA A 615 -16.19 -25.16 -2.55
N PRO A 616 -17.47 -25.57 -2.43
CA PRO A 616 -18.30 -25.94 -3.57
C PRO A 616 -18.40 -24.84 -4.64
N LYS A 617 -18.30 -23.56 -4.28
CA LYS A 617 -18.36 -22.45 -5.24
C LYS A 617 -17.31 -22.58 -6.37
N ALA A 618 -16.10 -23.08 -6.08
CA ALA A 618 -15.07 -23.33 -7.09
C ALA A 618 -15.51 -24.30 -8.21
N PHE A 619 -16.43 -25.23 -7.93
CA PHE A 619 -17.02 -26.10 -8.95
C PHE A 619 -17.96 -25.34 -9.90
N GLN A 620 -18.73 -24.37 -9.39
CA GLN A 620 -19.54 -23.48 -10.22
C GLN A 620 -18.67 -22.57 -11.11
N THR A 621 -17.66 -21.93 -10.53
CA THR A 621 -16.65 -21.12 -11.26
C THR A 621 -16.02 -21.89 -12.42
N LEU A 622 -15.64 -23.15 -12.18
CA LEU A 622 -14.99 -23.99 -13.18
C LEU A 622 -15.97 -24.54 -14.21
N ASN A 623 -17.15 -25.04 -13.81
CA ASN A 623 -18.04 -25.77 -14.74
C ASN A 623 -19.04 -24.86 -15.47
N PHE A 624 -19.42 -23.72 -14.89
CA PHE A 624 -20.44 -22.83 -15.44
C PHE A 624 -19.92 -21.42 -15.71
N GLY A 625 -18.86 -21.01 -15.02
CA GLY A 625 -18.51 -19.61 -14.90
C GLY A 625 -19.25 -19.01 -13.71
N ASP A 626 -18.64 -18.00 -13.11
CA ASP A 626 -19.15 -17.26 -11.98
C ASP A 626 -18.48 -15.87 -12.02
N ASN A 627 -19.06 -14.89 -11.34
CA ASN A 627 -18.31 -13.71 -10.93
C ASN A 627 -17.68 -13.89 -9.53
N ASP A 628 -17.90 -15.03 -8.87
CA ASP A 628 -17.37 -15.46 -7.56
C ASP A 628 -17.74 -14.57 -6.37
N GLY A 629 -18.64 -13.60 -6.54
CA GLY A 629 -18.75 -12.46 -5.60
C GLY A 629 -17.55 -11.50 -5.66
N PHE A 630 -16.57 -11.78 -6.53
CA PHE A 630 -15.58 -10.85 -7.07
C PHE A 630 -16.09 -10.10 -8.31
N GLY A 631 -17.36 -10.33 -8.69
CA GLY A 631 -18.12 -9.34 -9.43
C GLY A 631 -17.95 -8.04 -8.68
N PHE A 632 -17.25 -7.10 -9.31
CA PHE A 632 -17.12 -5.74 -8.80
C PHE A 632 -18.53 -5.16 -8.79
N SER A 633 -19.24 -5.36 -7.67
CA SER A 633 -20.52 -4.73 -7.33
C SER A 633 -20.24 -3.26 -7.01
N VAL A 634 -19.82 -2.61 -8.08
CA VAL A 634 -19.58 -1.20 -8.29
C VAL A 634 -20.95 -0.54 -8.12
N PHE A 635 -21.26 -0.28 -6.84
CA PHE A 635 -22.12 0.77 -6.32
C PHE A 635 -23.63 0.59 -6.44
N GLY A 636 -24.13 -0.65 -6.57
CA GLY A 636 -25.56 -0.87 -6.80
C GLY A 636 -26.03 -0.22 -8.11
N LEU A 637 -25.16 -0.22 -9.13
CA LEU A 637 -25.41 0.38 -10.44
C LEU A 637 -25.65 -0.66 -11.55
N GLY A 638 -25.60 -1.95 -11.24
CA GLY A 638 -25.82 -2.99 -12.23
C GLY A 638 -24.77 -2.99 -13.36
N PHE A 639 -23.49 -3.15 -13.01
CA PHE A 639 -22.42 -3.37 -13.99
C PHE A 639 -21.77 -4.74 -13.75
N ASN A 640 -22.09 -5.74 -14.58
CA ASN A 640 -21.31 -7.00 -14.62
C ASN A 640 -19.98 -6.74 -15.32
N ILE A 641 -19.04 -6.24 -14.52
CA ILE A 641 -17.69 -5.91 -14.94
C ILE A 641 -16.88 -7.16 -15.32
N LEU A 642 -17.30 -8.35 -14.87
CA LEU A 642 -16.67 -9.63 -15.19
C LEU A 642 -17.69 -10.55 -15.86
N ASN A 643 -17.47 -10.83 -17.14
CA ASN A 643 -18.24 -11.79 -17.90
C ASN A 643 -18.00 -13.21 -17.35
N GLU A 644 -19.05 -13.87 -16.83
CA GLU A 644 -19.04 -15.26 -16.35
C GLU A 644 -18.34 -16.22 -17.34
N LYS A 645 -18.52 -15.99 -18.65
CA LYS A 645 -17.86 -16.79 -19.71
C LYS A 645 -16.36 -16.56 -19.77
N LYS A 646 -15.88 -15.32 -19.57
CA LYS A 646 -14.45 -14.99 -19.53
C LYS A 646 -13.79 -15.61 -18.30
N ILE A 647 -14.43 -15.53 -17.14
CA ILE A 647 -13.94 -16.21 -15.93
C ILE A 647 -13.83 -17.71 -16.17
N LYS A 648 -14.84 -18.34 -16.80
CA LYS A 648 -14.77 -19.76 -17.20
C LYS A 648 -13.65 -20.09 -18.21
N GLU A 649 -13.34 -19.17 -19.13
CA GLU A 649 -12.22 -19.32 -20.07
C GLU A 649 -10.85 -19.24 -19.37
N ILE A 650 -10.67 -18.33 -18.42
CA ILE A 650 -9.42 -18.17 -17.67
C ILE A 650 -9.26 -19.32 -16.66
N SER A 651 -10.32 -19.65 -15.93
CA SER A 651 -10.31 -20.69 -14.88
C SER A 651 -10.00 -22.08 -15.42
N GLN A 652 -10.26 -22.35 -16.71
CA GLN A 652 -9.93 -23.59 -17.41
C GLN A 652 -8.54 -24.14 -17.08
N ASN A 653 -7.53 -23.27 -17.01
CA ASN A 653 -6.12 -23.62 -16.76
C ASN A 653 -5.55 -22.94 -15.49
N MET A 654 -6.39 -22.27 -14.70
CA MET A 654 -5.97 -21.55 -13.50
C MET A 654 -5.76 -22.54 -12.36
N LYS A 655 -4.50 -22.88 -12.08
CA LYS A 655 -4.09 -23.92 -11.12
C LYS A 655 -4.77 -23.77 -9.75
N SER A 656 -4.75 -22.57 -9.20
CA SER A 656 -5.35 -22.20 -7.91
C SER A 656 -6.84 -22.48 -7.80
N ALA A 657 -7.62 -22.24 -8.87
CA ALA A 657 -9.07 -22.48 -8.86
C ALA A 657 -9.41 -23.96 -8.65
N TYR A 658 -8.56 -24.87 -9.16
CA TYR A 658 -8.69 -26.30 -8.90
C TYR A 658 -8.26 -26.69 -7.48
N GLU A 659 -7.26 -26.02 -6.89
CA GLU A 659 -6.85 -26.22 -5.48
C GLU A 659 -7.89 -25.72 -4.45
N LEU A 660 -8.93 -25.02 -4.90
CA LEU A 660 -10.08 -24.63 -4.08
C LEU A 660 -11.29 -25.57 -4.22
N LEU A 661 -11.21 -26.64 -5.03
CA LEU A 661 -12.27 -27.64 -5.14
C LEU A 661 -12.44 -28.45 -3.84
N PRO A 662 -13.67 -28.88 -3.48
CA PRO A 662 -13.87 -29.70 -2.29
C PRO A 662 -13.08 -31.01 -2.34
N SER A 663 -12.26 -31.22 -1.32
CA SER A 663 -11.28 -32.31 -1.31
C SER A 663 -11.90 -33.69 -1.03
N ARG A 664 -11.10 -34.76 -1.19
CA ARG A 664 -11.47 -36.11 -0.72
C ARG A 664 -11.85 -36.10 0.76
N ARG A 665 -11.19 -35.27 1.57
CA ARG A 665 -11.46 -35.18 3.00
C ARG A 665 -12.78 -34.47 3.29
N TYR A 666 -13.13 -33.41 2.56
CA TYR A 666 -14.45 -32.75 2.64
C TYR A 666 -15.59 -33.79 2.56
N LEU A 667 -15.56 -34.64 1.54
CA LEU A 667 -16.53 -35.73 1.32
C LEU A 667 -16.42 -36.88 2.35
N ASN A 668 -15.25 -37.10 2.94
CA ASN A 668 -15.02 -38.17 3.91
C ASN A 668 -15.44 -37.84 5.36
N LEU A 669 -15.87 -36.62 5.69
CA LEU A 669 -16.40 -36.25 7.02
C LEU A 669 -17.84 -36.77 7.28
N ASN A 670 -18.10 -37.95 6.72
CA ASN A 670 -19.37 -38.66 6.58
C ASN A 670 -20.04 -39.06 7.92
N SER A 671 -19.30 -39.10 9.03
CA SER A 671 -19.83 -39.51 10.34
C SER A 671 -20.63 -38.43 11.08
N ILE A 672 -20.59 -37.18 10.62
CA ILE A 672 -21.32 -36.05 11.24
C ILE A 672 -22.22 -35.32 10.21
N PHE A 673 -21.81 -35.24 8.94
CA PHE A 673 -22.45 -34.34 7.96
C PHE A 673 -22.89 -34.99 6.63
N GLN A 674 -22.59 -36.27 6.36
CA GLN A 674 -22.97 -36.99 5.12
C GLN A 674 -22.81 -36.18 3.82
N LEU A 675 -21.62 -35.62 3.59
CA LEU A 675 -21.40 -34.60 2.57
C LEU A 675 -21.18 -35.19 1.17
N GLY A 676 -22.10 -34.86 0.25
CA GLY A 676 -21.80 -34.65 -1.16
C GLY A 676 -21.70 -33.14 -1.46
N TYR A 677 -21.15 -32.77 -2.62
CA TYR A 677 -21.29 -31.39 -3.16
C TYR A 677 -21.80 -31.36 -4.61
N VAL A 678 -21.84 -32.50 -5.29
CA VAL A 678 -22.49 -32.69 -6.60
C VAL A 678 -23.34 -33.94 -6.53
N GLY A 679 -24.61 -33.83 -6.92
CA GLY A 679 -25.53 -34.95 -7.01
C GLY A 679 -26.28 -34.95 -8.34
N PHE A 680 -26.50 -36.14 -8.90
CA PHE A 680 -27.29 -36.36 -10.11
C PHE A 680 -28.55 -37.14 -9.75
N PHE A 681 -29.70 -36.55 -10.08
CA PHE A 681 -31.04 -37.05 -9.77
C PHE A 681 -31.80 -37.26 -11.10
N GLY A 682 -31.18 -38.01 -12.00
CA GLY A 682 -31.60 -38.18 -13.39
C GLY A 682 -31.22 -39.54 -13.99
N GLY A 683 -31.70 -39.83 -15.20
CA GLY A 683 -31.24 -40.95 -16.03
C GLY A 683 -31.51 -42.33 -15.42
N GLY A 684 -32.57 -42.46 -14.63
CA GLY A 684 -32.90 -43.69 -13.92
C GLY A 684 -32.15 -43.91 -12.60
N THR A 685 -31.30 -42.97 -12.15
CA THR A 685 -30.61 -43.04 -10.84
C THR A 685 -30.76 -41.76 -10.03
N SER A 686 -30.50 -41.84 -8.73
CA SER A 686 -30.40 -40.70 -7.81
C SER A 686 -29.19 -40.93 -6.92
N LYS A 687 -28.22 -40.02 -6.96
CA LYS A 687 -26.93 -40.26 -6.31
C LYS A 687 -26.13 -38.98 -6.07
N TRP A 688 -25.69 -38.82 -4.82
CA TRP A 688 -24.53 -37.99 -4.47
C TRP A 688 -23.23 -38.63 -4.96
N LEU A 689 -22.44 -37.87 -5.71
CA LEU A 689 -21.18 -38.35 -6.27
C LEU A 689 -20.08 -38.40 -5.21
N ASN A 690 -19.18 -39.38 -5.33
CA ASN A 690 -17.91 -39.34 -4.64
C ASN A 690 -16.88 -38.49 -5.41
N TYR A 691 -15.71 -38.25 -4.80
CA TYR A 691 -14.65 -37.41 -5.38
C TYR A 691 -14.25 -37.82 -6.81
N ASP A 692 -14.00 -39.12 -7.02
CA ASP A 692 -13.52 -39.64 -8.31
C ASP A 692 -14.61 -39.56 -9.39
N GLU A 693 -15.87 -39.72 -9.00
CA GLU A 693 -17.02 -39.56 -9.90
C GLU A 693 -17.23 -38.09 -10.30
N THR A 694 -17.15 -37.14 -9.35
CA THR A 694 -17.23 -35.71 -9.66
C THR A 694 -16.07 -35.27 -10.55
N LYS A 695 -14.84 -35.69 -10.22
CA LYS A 695 -13.63 -35.44 -11.03
C LYS A 695 -13.78 -36.00 -12.44
N GLN A 696 -14.29 -37.21 -12.61
CA GLN A 696 -14.51 -37.80 -13.94
C GLN A 696 -15.57 -37.02 -14.75
N ILE A 697 -16.62 -36.51 -14.10
CA ILE A 697 -17.63 -35.68 -14.79
C ILE A 697 -17.06 -34.32 -15.19
N MET A 698 -16.24 -33.68 -14.35
CA MET A 698 -15.50 -32.47 -14.73
C MET A 698 -14.60 -32.71 -15.96
N ILE A 699 -13.88 -33.84 -16.02
CA ILE A 699 -13.08 -34.24 -17.18
C ILE A 699 -13.98 -34.45 -18.42
N ASN A 700 -15.14 -35.10 -18.27
CA ASN A 700 -16.09 -35.31 -19.36
C ASN A 700 -16.71 -34.00 -19.87
N GLU A 701 -16.89 -33.00 -19.00
CA GLU A 701 -17.27 -31.61 -19.35
C GLU A 701 -16.07 -30.75 -19.82
N GLY A 702 -14.91 -31.37 -20.09
CA GLY A 702 -13.74 -30.72 -20.68
C GLY A 702 -12.93 -29.82 -19.73
N ARG A 703 -13.09 -29.97 -18.41
CA ARG A 703 -12.18 -29.33 -17.42
C ARG A 703 -10.80 -30.01 -17.49
N ASN A 704 -9.75 -29.29 -17.09
CA ASN A 704 -8.38 -29.73 -17.26
C ASN A 704 -7.99 -30.85 -16.27
N GLU A 705 -7.78 -32.06 -16.79
CA GLU A 705 -7.39 -33.24 -16.01
C GLU A 705 -6.05 -33.05 -15.27
N PHE A 706 -5.08 -32.36 -15.87
CA PHE A 706 -3.78 -32.12 -15.23
C PHE A 706 -3.92 -31.22 -14.00
N MET A 707 -4.75 -30.17 -14.06
CA MET A 707 -5.06 -29.32 -12.92
C MET A 707 -5.80 -30.11 -11.81
N LEU A 708 -6.83 -30.90 -12.18
CA LEU A 708 -7.56 -31.78 -11.26
C LEU A 708 -6.68 -32.84 -10.58
N ASN A 709 -5.57 -33.24 -11.22
CA ASN A 709 -4.59 -34.15 -10.62
C ASN A 709 -3.65 -33.43 -9.65
N ASN A 710 -3.20 -32.22 -9.98
CA ASN A 710 -2.34 -31.43 -9.09
C ASN A 710 -3.07 -31.02 -7.80
N ALA A 711 -4.33 -30.60 -7.89
CA ALA A 711 -5.15 -30.27 -6.72
C ALA A 711 -5.40 -31.47 -5.79
N ASP A 712 -5.69 -32.65 -6.35
CA ASP A 712 -5.82 -33.91 -5.58
C ASP A 712 -4.52 -34.22 -4.81
N VAL A 713 -3.35 -33.97 -5.43
CA VAL A 713 -2.04 -34.13 -4.80
C VAL A 713 -1.83 -33.13 -3.65
N LEU A 714 -2.16 -31.85 -3.81
CA LEU A 714 -2.08 -30.87 -2.72
C LEU A 714 -2.90 -31.35 -1.50
N HIS A 715 -4.17 -31.66 -1.71
CA HIS A 715 -5.08 -32.02 -0.61
C HIS A 715 -4.66 -33.30 0.13
N GLN A 716 -4.02 -34.25 -0.55
CA GLN A 716 -3.50 -35.48 0.10
C GLN A 716 -2.39 -35.20 1.13
N PHE A 717 -1.69 -34.07 1.06
CA PHE A 717 -0.65 -33.67 2.01
C PHE A 717 -1.07 -32.51 2.93
N SER A 718 -1.77 -31.52 2.37
CA SER A 718 -2.12 -30.28 3.05
C SER A 718 -3.19 -30.48 4.13
N ASP A 719 -4.27 -31.17 3.78
CA ASP A 719 -5.53 -31.15 4.53
C ASP A 719 -5.43 -31.64 5.98
N GLU A 720 -4.59 -32.63 6.27
CA GLU A 720 -4.53 -33.25 7.61
C GLU A 720 -3.36 -32.73 8.47
N THR A 721 -2.55 -31.81 7.94
CA THR A 721 -1.32 -31.36 8.59
C THR A 721 -1.31 -29.85 8.86
N TRP A 722 -0.68 -29.49 9.97
CA TRP A 722 -0.39 -28.12 10.39
C TRP A 722 1.13 -27.90 10.41
N PRO A 723 1.63 -26.67 10.22
CA PRO A 723 3.02 -26.37 10.52
C PRO A 723 3.30 -26.51 12.03
N ASP A 724 4.51 -26.96 12.39
CA ASP A 724 4.91 -27.20 13.78
C ASP A 724 5.06 -25.88 14.57
N SER A 725 3.96 -25.36 15.13
CA SER A 725 3.94 -24.16 15.97
C SER A 725 2.78 -24.17 16.96
N PRO A 726 2.97 -23.72 18.22
CA PRO A 726 1.89 -23.58 19.18
C PRO A 726 0.93 -22.41 18.86
N ASN A 727 1.35 -21.39 18.10
CA ASN A 727 0.64 -20.10 18.03
C ASN A 727 -0.17 -19.93 16.73
N ILE A 728 -1.09 -20.84 16.46
CA ILE A 728 -1.98 -20.79 15.29
C ILE A 728 -3.39 -20.37 15.70
N TYR A 729 -3.91 -19.33 15.05
CA TYR A 729 -5.24 -18.79 15.31
C TYR A 729 -6.09 -18.84 14.05
N GLN A 730 -7.39 -19.11 14.20
CA GLN A 730 -8.33 -19.09 13.08
C GLN A 730 -9.48 -18.14 13.38
N ILE A 731 -9.86 -17.30 12.42
CA ILE A 731 -11.09 -16.49 12.42
C ILE A 731 -12.02 -17.10 11.36
N ILE A 732 -13.17 -17.62 11.80
CA ILE A 732 -14.03 -18.50 11.03
C ILE A 732 -15.46 -17.94 11.04
N GLY A 733 -15.97 -17.52 9.88
CA GLY A 733 -17.41 -17.28 9.70
C GLY A 733 -18.19 -18.59 9.75
N CYS A 734 -19.32 -18.60 10.47
CA CYS A 734 -20.03 -19.84 10.73
C CYS A 734 -21.56 -19.80 10.76
N LEU A 735 -22.18 -18.62 10.68
CA LEU A 735 -23.65 -18.48 10.68
C LEU A 735 -24.20 -17.80 9.43
N ASN A 736 -23.36 -17.45 8.46
CA ASN A 736 -23.85 -17.10 7.14
C ASN A 736 -24.39 -18.39 6.48
N THR A 737 -25.70 -18.41 6.22
CA THR A 737 -26.47 -19.55 5.73
C THR A 737 -26.66 -19.56 4.22
N ASP A 738 -26.13 -18.54 3.55
CA ASP A 738 -26.18 -18.37 2.09
C ASP A 738 -24.96 -19.05 1.44
N THR A 739 -24.09 -19.67 2.24
CA THR A 739 -22.90 -20.40 1.79
C THR A 739 -23.30 -21.62 0.96
N VAL A 740 -22.83 -21.74 -0.28
CA VAL A 740 -23.15 -22.89 -1.13
C VAL A 740 -22.52 -24.18 -0.57
N GLY A 741 -23.36 -25.19 -0.32
CA GLY A 741 -22.95 -26.50 0.20
C GLY A 741 -22.91 -27.61 -0.85
N ALA A 742 -23.87 -27.61 -1.78
CA ALA A 742 -23.95 -28.59 -2.86
C ALA A 742 -24.80 -28.12 -4.06
N TYR A 743 -24.65 -28.82 -5.20
CA TYR A 743 -25.49 -28.70 -6.39
C TYR A 743 -26.16 -30.02 -6.74
N ARG A 744 -27.44 -29.96 -7.12
CA ARG A 744 -28.22 -31.10 -7.63
C ARG A 744 -28.65 -30.87 -9.08
N PHE A 745 -28.37 -31.83 -9.94
CA PHE A 745 -28.66 -31.80 -11.37
C PHE A 745 -29.75 -32.81 -11.74
N TYR A 746 -30.70 -32.38 -12.58
CA TYR A 746 -31.84 -33.18 -13.04
C TYR A 746 -31.92 -33.29 -14.57
N ASP A 747 -32.76 -34.21 -15.07
CA ASP A 747 -32.82 -34.61 -16.49
C ASP A 747 -33.23 -33.50 -17.47
N ASP A 748 -34.06 -32.56 -17.01
CA ASP A 748 -34.59 -31.43 -17.79
C ASP A 748 -33.64 -30.23 -17.84
N GLY A 749 -32.44 -30.36 -17.26
CA GLY A 749 -31.47 -29.26 -17.11
C GLY A 749 -31.71 -28.39 -15.88
N LYS A 750 -32.72 -28.71 -15.06
CA LYS A 750 -32.95 -28.04 -13.77
C LYS A 750 -31.76 -28.27 -12.83
N ILE A 751 -31.37 -27.20 -12.14
CA ILE A 751 -30.33 -27.20 -11.11
C ILE A 751 -30.95 -26.72 -9.81
N LYS A 752 -30.65 -27.38 -8.68
CA LYS A 752 -30.94 -26.87 -7.34
C LYS A 752 -29.62 -26.63 -6.58
N ILE A 753 -29.53 -25.51 -5.88
CA ILE A 753 -28.48 -25.22 -4.92
C ILE A 753 -28.97 -25.63 -3.53
N ASP A 754 -28.14 -26.35 -2.78
CA ASP A 754 -28.33 -26.60 -1.35
C ASP A 754 -27.30 -25.78 -0.57
N THR A 755 -27.77 -24.88 0.31
CA THR A 755 -26.88 -24.05 1.14
C THR A 755 -26.51 -24.72 2.46
N THR A 756 -25.51 -24.16 3.11
CA THR A 756 -25.00 -24.60 4.40
C THR A 756 -24.49 -23.40 5.19
N ARG A 757 -24.05 -23.65 6.41
CA ARG A 757 -23.43 -22.64 7.27
C ARG A 757 -21.96 -22.46 6.94
N GLY A 758 -21.50 -21.21 6.98
CA GLY A 758 -20.13 -20.80 6.68
C GLY A 758 -20.00 -19.28 6.78
N ASP A 759 -19.21 -18.70 5.88
CA ASP A 759 -19.00 -17.25 5.71
C ASP A 759 -19.61 -16.69 4.40
N GLY A 760 -20.49 -17.43 3.72
CA GLY A 760 -21.05 -17.06 2.42
C GLY A 760 -20.27 -17.63 1.22
N THR A 761 -18.99 -17.97 1.40
CA THR A 761 -18.17 -18.61 0.35
C THR A 761 -17.64 -19.98 0.79
N VAL A 762 -17.12 -20.06 2.01
CA VAL A 762 -16.43 -21.22 2.57
C VAL A 762 -17.34 -21.94 3.58
N PRO A 763 -17.74 -23.20 3.32
CA PRO A 763 -18.48 -23.99 4.30
C PRO A 763 -17.75 -24.12 5.62
N LEU A 764 -18.47 -24.01 6.73
CA LEU A 764 -17.95 -24.11 8.09
C LEU A 764 -17.13 -25.40 8.31
N VAL A 765 -17.55 -26.51 7.71
CA VAL A 765 -16.83 -27.79 7.78
C VAL A 765 -15.45 -27.73 7.11
N SER A 766 -15.30 -26.96 6.03
CA SER A 766 -14.03 -26.72 5.35
C SER A 766 -13.13 -25.82 6.20
N ALA A 767 -13.63 -24.67 6.65
CA ALA A 767 -12.87 -23.73 7.46
C ALA A 767 -12.40 -24.32 8.81
N VAL A 768 -13.24 -25.14 9.47
CA VAL A 768 -12.89 -25.78 10.75
C VAL A 768 -12.02 -27.02 10.56
N ASN A 769 -12.21 -27.78 9.47
CA ASN A 769 -11.51 -29.04 9.21
C ASN A 769 -11.61 -30.05 10.38
N ALA A 770 -12.80 -30.18 10.96
CA ALA A 770 -13.09 -31.15 12.01
C ALA A 770 -12.85 -32.60 11.53
N PRO A 771 -12.53 -33.59 12.40
CA PRO A 771 -12.36 -33.48 13.85
C PRO A 771 -10.98 -32.96 14.28
N ILE A 772 -10.19 -32.34 13.39
CA ILE A 772 -8.98 -31.58 13.77
C ILE A 772 -9.40 -30.20 14.36
N LEU A 773 -10.32 -30.24 15.32
CA LEU A 773 -10.61 -29.12 16.23
C LEU A 773 -9.40 -28.78 17.10
N ASN A 774 -8.46 -29.73 17.23
CA ASN A 774 -7.15 -29.52 17.81
C ASN A 774 -6.22 -28.91 16.74
N ILE A 775 -6.36 -27.59 16.57
CA ILE A 775 -5.20 -26.74 16.30
C ILE A 775 -4.06 -27.10 17.28
N PRO A 776 -2.78 -26.93 16.91
CA PRO A 776 -1.66 -27.24 17.80
C PRO A 776 -1.76 -26.59 19.19
N GLU A 777 -1.16 -27.23 20.19
CA GLU A 777 -1.24 -26.81 21.60
C GLU A 777 -0.75 -25.37 21.79
N GLY A 778 -1.68 -24.46 22.11
CA GLY A 778 -1.43 -23.01 22.23
C GLY A 778 -2.31 -22.15 21.30
N GLY A 779 -2.88 -22.76 20.25
CA GLY A 779 -3.72 -22.07 19.28
C GLY A 779 -5.12 -21.73 19.81
N SER A 780 -5.88 -20.93 19.06
CA SER A 780 -7.32 -20.70 19.36
C SER A 780 -8.16 -20.44 18.11
N ASN A 781 -9.34 -21.05 18.06
CA ASN A 781 -10.37 -20.75 17.05
C ASN A 781 -11.28 -19.63 17.56
N TYR A 782 -11.58 -18.68 16.68
CA TYR A 782 -12.46 -17.54 16.87
C TYR A 782 -13.60 -17.64 15.85
N PHE A 783 -14.79 -17.89 16.37
CA PHE A 783 -16.00 -18.18 15.63
C PHE A 783 -16.83 -16.91 15.50
N VAL A 784 -17.01 -16.42 14.28
CA VAL A 784 -17.84 -15.25 13.97
C VAL A 784 -19.29 -15.71 13.83
N THR A 785 -20.11 -15.28 14.78
CA THR A 785 -21.53 -15.62 14.93
C THR A 785 -22.45 -14.50 14.45
N SER A 786 -22.02 -13.74 13.44
CA SER A 786 -22.91 -12.88 12.65
C SER A 786 -23.24 -13.61 11.34
N SER A 787 -24.51 -13.59 10.95
CA SER A 787 -24.96 -14.03 9.62
C SER A 787 -24.76 -12.96 8.54
N GLU A 788 -24.55 -11.69 8.94
CA GLU A 788 -24.37 -10.55 8.05
C GLU A 788 -22.92 -10.37 7.58
N VAL A 789 -21.96 -10.98 8.28
CA VAL A 789 -20.55 -10.95 7.87
C VAL A 789 -20.31 -12.04 6.83
N ASP A 790 -20.05 -11.61 5.61
CA ASP A 790 -19.61 -12.44 4.50
C ASP A 790 -18.08 -12.66 4.51
N HIS A 791 -17.59 -13.44 3.55
CA HIS A 791 -16.20 -13.88 3.43
C HIS A 791 -15.22 -12.69 3.33
N MET A 792 -15.61 -11.63 2.59
CA MET A 792 -14.84 -10.39 2.50
C MET A 792 -15.03 -9.50 3.74
N GLY A 793 -16.19 -9.54 4.38
CA GLY A 793 -16.46 -8.90 5.66
C GLY A 793 -15.49 -9.34 6.76
N LEU A 794 -14.99 -10.59 6.73
CA LEU A 794 -13.97 -11.08 7.67
C LEU A 794 -12.67 -10.24 7.72
N VAL A 795 -12.35 -9.46 6.68
CA VAL A 795 -11.18 -8.56 6.63
C VAL A 795 -11.55 -7.07 6.58
N LYS A 796 -12.85 -6.74 6.67
CA LYS A 796 -13.36 -5.36 6.63
C LYS A 796 -14.07 -4.95 7.91
N ASP A 797 -14.76 -5.89 8.56
CA ASP A 797 -15.57 -5.64 9.74
C ASP A 797 -14.73 -5.18 10.94
N ILE A 798 -15.15 -4.07 11.56
CA ILE A 798 -14.43 -3.44 12.66
C ILE A 798 -14.39 -4.33 13.91
N GLY A 799 -15.40 -5.17 14.16
CA GLY A 799 -15.43 -6.08 15.30
C GLY A 799 -14.44 -7.24 15.15
N ILE A 800 -14.28 -7.75 13.94
CA ILE A 800 -13.30 -8.80 13.61
C ILE A 800 -11.89 -8.23 13.56
N LEU A 801 -11.67 -7.06 12.95
CA LEU A 801 -10.38 -6.39 12.96
C LEU A 801 -9.92 -6.09 14.39
N ASN A 802 -10.82 -5.62 15.27
CA ASN A 802 -10.49 -5.46 16.69
C ASN A 802 -10.13 -6.80 17.37
N THR A 803 -10.80 -7.91 17.02
CA THR A 803 -10.45 -9.23 17.54
C THR A 803 -9.07 -9.70 17.03
N LEU A 804 -8.74 -9.46 15.76
CA LEU A 804 -7.39 -9.68 15.20
C LEU A 804 -6.32 -8.93 16.00
N HIS A 805 -6.51 -7.64 16.26
CA HIS A 805 -5.56 -6.85 17.07
C HIS A 805 -5.45 -7.39 18.50
N SER A 806 -6.54 -7.83 19.12
CA SER A 806 -6.49 -8.50 20.43
C SER A 806 -5.70 -9.81 20.38
N ILE A 807 -5.89 -10.65 19.36
CA ILE A 807 -5.10 -11.87 19.14
C ILE A 807 -3.61 -11.52 19.08
N LEU A 808 -3.22 -10.54 18.26
CA LEU A 808 -1.83 -10.14 18.08
C LEU A 808 -1.20 -9.58 19.37
N ASN A 809 -1.95 -8.80 20.17
CA ASN A 809 -1.48 -8.26 21.44
C ASN A 809 -1.49 -9.25 22.64
N ASN A 810 -2.05 -10.46 22.49
CA ASN A 810 -2.37 -11.40 23.59
C ASN A 810 -3.45 -10.87 24.56
N GLU A 811 -4.39 -10.07 24.05
CA GLU A 811 -5.54 -9.57 24.80
C GLU A 811 -6.74 -10.52 24.63
N VAL A 812 -7.49 -10.77 25.71
CA VAL A 812 -8.68 -11.63 25.70
C VAL A 812 -9.94 -10.78 25.83
N ASN A 813 -10.38 -10.20 24.70
CA ASN A 813 -11.68 -9.51 24.57
C ASN A 813 -12.20 -9.66 23.12
N PRO A 814 -12.71 -10.85 22.73
CA PRO A 814 -13.44 -10.97 21.47
C PRO A 814 -14.68 -10.06 21.52
N THR A 815 -15.02 -9.46 20.38
CA THR A 815 -16.18 -8.56 20.24
C THR A 815 -17.50 -9.35 20.27
N GLY A 816 -18.64 -8.68 20.39
CA GLY A 816 -19.91 -9.29 20.83
C GLY A 816 -20.44 -10.50 20.03
N TYR A 817 -20.07 -10.61 18.76
CA TYR A 817 -20.41 -11.73 17.86
C TYR A 817 -19.19 -12.57 17.46
N VAL A 818 -18.13 -12.58 18.29
CA VAL A 818 -17.00 -13.49 18.13
C VAL A 818 -16.84 -14.35 19.39
N SER A 819 -16.75 -15.66 19.21
CA SER A 819 -16.71 -16.65 20.29
C SER A 819 -15.48 -17.54 20.17
N THR A 820 -14.83 -17.89 21.28
CA THR A 820 -13.81 -18.96 21.29
C THR A 820 -14.38 -20.36 21.53
N SER A 821 -15.69 -20.46 21.81
CA SER A 821 -16.38 -21.75 21.99
C SER A 821 -16.94 -22.27 20.66
N PRO A 822 -16.58 -23.50 20.21
CA PRO A 822 -17.21 -24.15 19.07
C PRO A 822 -18.73 -24.31 19.21
N SER A 823 -19.25 -24.39 20.45
CA SER A 823 -20.70 -24.47 20.69
C SER A 823 -21.47 -23.27 20.15
N ALA A 824 -20.81 -22.13 19.92
CA ALA A 824 -21.45 -20.96 19.34
C ALA A 824 -21.88 -21.21 17.88
N CYS A 825 -21.08 -21.94 17.08
CA CYS A 825 -21.48 -22.35 15.74
C CYS A 825 -22.22 -23.70 15.72
N PHE A 826 -21.87 -24.64 16.60
CA PHE A 826 -22.38 -26.01 16.53
C PHE A 826 -23.60 -26.28 17.43
N SER A 827 -24.13 -25.29 18.16
CA SER A 827 -25.38 -25.46 18.93
C SER A 827 -26.63 -25.35 18.05
N GLN A 828 -27.61 -26.21 18.30
CA GLN A 828 -28.90 -26.23 17.60
C GLN A 828 -29.84 -25.07 17.97
N LEU A 829 -29.41 -24.14 18.84
CA LEU A 829 -30.22 -23.01 19.31
C LEU A 829 -30.02 -21.73 18.49
N GLN A 830 -29.07 -21.72 17.56
CA GLN A 830 -28.82 -20.59 16.65
C GLN A 830 -29.43 -20.91 15.29
N SER A 831 -30.72 -20.61 15.20
CA SER A 831 -31.55 -20.67 14.01
C SER A 831 -31.49 -19.33 13.29
N ALA A 832 -30.69 -19.25 12.23
CA ALA A 832 -30.80 -18.17 11.25
C ALA A 832 -31.84 -18.60 10.22
N THR A 833 -32.92 -17.84 10.10
CA THR A 833 -33.93 -18.04 9.06
C THR A 833 -33.52 -17.30 7.78
N ARG A 834 -33.84 -17.86 6.61
CA ARG A 834 -33.55 -17.27 5.30
C ARG A 834 -34.64 -17.63 4.30
N LEU A 835 -34.90 -16.74 3.36
CA LEU A 835 -35.76 -17.00 2.21
C LEU A 835 -34.91 -17.13 0.95
N GLN A 836 -35.20 -18.17 0.17
CA GLN A 836 -34.68 -18.36 -1.18
C GLN A 836 -35.86 -18.32 -2.16
N PHE A 837 -35.77 -17.43 -3.13
CA PHE A 837 -36.58 -17.47 -4.35
C PHE A 837 -35.72 -18.08 -5.44
N SER A 838 -36.23 -19.06 -6.19
CA SER A 838 -35.51 -19.58 -7.34
C SER A 838 -36.42 -19.89 -8.52
N THR A 839 -35.97 -19.49 -9.71
CA THR A 839 -36.66 -19.73 -10.96
C THR A 839 -35.82 -20.58 -11.90
N HIS A 840 -36.52 -21.28 -12.79
CA HIS A 840 -35.92 -22.14 -13.81
C HIS A 840 -36.48 -21.72 -15.17
N SER A 841 -35.56 -21.34 -16.07
CA SER A 841 -35.70 -20.92 -17.48
C SER A 841 -37.07 -21.16 -18.17
N PRO A 842 -37.56 -20.23 -19.01
CA PRO A 842 -36.86 -19.07 -19.58
C PRO A 842 -37.31 -17.73 -18.98
N VAL A 843 -36.95 -17.48 -17.72
CA VAL A 843 -37.30 -16.23 -17.00
C VAL A 843 -36.10 -15.67 -16.23
N GLU A 844 -36.09 -14.35 -16.06
CA GLU A 844 -35.25 -13.66 -15.07
C GLU A 844 -36.01 -13.48 -13.75
N LEU A 845 -35.28 -13.23 -12.66
CA LEU A 845 -35.83 -13.16 -11.30
C LEU A 845 -35.36 -11.86 -10.64
N HIS A 846 -36.31 -11.00 -10.30
CA HIS A 846 -36.05 -9.71 -9.67
C HIS A 846 -36.77 -9.67 -8.33
N ILE A 847 -36.04 -9.36 -7.26
CA ILE A 847 -36.61 -9.17 -5.92
C ILE A 847 -36.51 -7.70 -5.56
N TYR A 848 -37.61 -7.13 -5.07
CA TYR A 848 -37.65 -5.77 -4.53
C TYR A 848 -38.11 -5.81 -3.07
N ASP A 849 -37.42 -5.08 -2.19
CA ASP A 849 -37.89 -4.87 -0.81
C ASP A 849 -38.95 -3.75 -0.71
N ALA A 850 -39.49 -3.54 0.49
CA ALA A 850 -40.48 -2.49 0.75
C ALA A 850 -39.96 -1.03 0.62
N LEU A 851 -38.63 -0.83 0.50
CA LEU A 851 -38.01 0.47 0.22
C LEU A 851 -37.79 0.69 -1.29
N GLY A 852 -37.94 -0.37 -2.10
CA GLY A 852 -37.66 -0.38 -3.53
C GLY A 852 -36.22 -0.76 -3.88
N SER A 853 -35.40 -1.19 -2.91
CA SER A 853 -34.07 -1.74 -3.17
C SER A 853 -34.22 -3.04 -3.96
N HIS A 854 -33.37 -3.26 -4.96
CA HIS A 854 -33.50 -4.35 -5.93
C HIS A 854 -32.34 -5.36 -5.81
N THR A 855 -32.64 -6.65 -5.92
CA THR A 855 -31.65 -7.71 -6.09
C THR A 855 -32.10 -8.65 -7.20
N GLY A 856 -31.30 -8.75 -8.26
CA GLY A 856 -31.64 -9.43 -9.51
C GLY A 856 -30.89 -8.85 -10.71
N PRO A 857 -31.21 -9.28 -11.94
CA PRO A 857 -30.53 -8.79 -13.13
C PRO A 857 -30.74 -7.30 -13.43
N ASP A 858 -29.73 -6.66 -14.00
CA ASP A 858 -29.77 -5.25 -14.46
C ASP A 858 -29.95 -5.13 -15.98
N ASP A 859 -30.19 -3.91 -16.47
CA ASP A 859 -30.37 -3.59 -17.90
C ASP A 859 -29.17 -4.02 -18.80
N ASN A 860 -28.00 -4.26 -18.22
CA ASN A 860 -26.79 -4.73 -18.92
C ASN A 860 -26.62 -6.27 -18.86
N GLY A 861 -27.55 -6.99 -18.25
CA GLY A 861 -27.48 -8.44 -18.01
C GLY A 861 -26.56 -8.85 -16.86
N GLY A 862 -26.14 -7.87 -16.05
CA GLY A 862 -25.44 -8.09 -14.79
C GLY A 862 -26.35 -8.48 -13.64
N VAL A 863 -25.85 -8.34 -12.42
CA VAL A 863 -26.56 -8.68 -11.20
C VAL A 863 -26.36 -7.55 -10.20
N GLU A 864 -27.46 -6.90 -9.83
CA GLU A 864 -27.54 -5.93 -8.74
C GLU A 864 -27.79 -6.68 -7.42
N ILE A 865 -27.13 -6.24 -6.35
CA ILE A 865 -27.38 -6.69 -4.97
C ILE A 865 -27.63 -5.45 -4.11
N GLY A 866 -28.82 -4.85 -4.27
CA GLY A 866 -29.26 -3.63 -3.59
C GLY A 866 -30.01 -3.90 -2.28
N ILE A 867 -30.66 -5.06 -2.12
CA ILE A 867 -31.32 -5.42 -0.85
C ILE A 867 -30.24 -5.77 0.20
N PRO A 868 -30.23 -5.13 1.38
CA PRO A 868 -29.26 -5.44 2.43
C PRO A 868 -29.30 -6.90 2.88
N ASN A 869 -28.12 -7.50 3.08
CA ASN A 869 -27.95 -8.91 3.44
C ASN A 869 -28.65 -9.89 2.47
N SER A 870 -28.74 -9.55 1.18
CA SER A 870 -29.17 -10.47 0.11
C SER A 870 -27.99 -11.02 -0.68
N ASN A 871 -28.22 -12.11 -1.43
CA ASN A 871 -27.29 -12.66 -2.41
C ASN A 871 -28.05 -13.13 -3.65
N TYR A 872 -27.39 -13.24 -4.80
CA TYR A 872 -27.99 -13.72 -6.05
C TYR A 872 -26.99 -14.58 -6.84
N GLU A 873 -27.43 -15.76 -7.28
CA GLU A 873 -26.64 -16.73 -8.04
C GLU A 873 -27.37 -17.10 -9.34
N ARG A 874 -26.63 -17.29 -10.44
CA ARG A 874 -27.18 -17.68 -11.75
C ARG A 874 -26.38 -18.84 -12.35
N ILE A 875 -27.04 -19.94 -12.70
CA ILE A 875 -26.38 -21.14 -13.24
C ILE A 875 -27.20 -21.71 -14.41
N LYS A 876 -26.66 -21.66 -15.65
CA LYS A 876 -27.29 -22.24 -16.86
C LYS A 876 -28.79 -21.83 -17.05
N GLY A 877 -29.15 -20.58 -16.76
CA GLY A 877 -30.55 -20.10 -16.85
C GLY A 877 -31.47 -20.50 -15.68
N ASN A 878 -30.88 -21.02 -14.60
CA ASN A 878 -31.53 -21.14 -13.29
C ASN A 878 -31.06 -19.96 -12.44
N SER A 879 -31.96 -19.33 -11.69
CA SER A 879 -31.70 -18.15 -10.86
C SER A 879 -32.05 -18.42 -9.41
N PHE A 880 -31.25 -17.92 -8.47
CA PHE A 880 -31.44 -18.12 -7.04
C PHE A 880 -31.16 -16.81 -6.29
N ALA A 881 -32.19 -16.21 -5.69
CA ALA A 881 -32.10 -15.01 -4.88
C ALA A 881 -32.31 -15.36 -3.40
N PHE A 882 -31.36 -15.01 -2.54
CA PHE A 882 -31.40 -15.20 -1.10
C PHE A 882 -31.64 -13.87 -0.41
N VAL A 883 -32.63 -13.79 0.49
CA VAL A 883 -33.01 -12.53 1.17
C VAL A 883 -33.29 -12.76 2.66
N PRO A 884 -33.27 -11.69 3.49
CA PRO A 884 -33.72 -11.76 4.88
C PRO A 884 -35.13 -12.36 5.03
N PRO A 885 -35.42 -13.08 6.13
CA PRO A 885 -36.71 -13.73 6.33
C PRO A 885 -37.82 -12.75 6.73
N ASP A 886 -37.48 -11.68 7.44
CA ASP A 886 -38.44 -10.77 8.10
C ASP A 886 -39.01 -9.68 7.16
N GLY A 887 -38.82 -9.82 5.85
CA GLY A 887 -39.12 -8.80 4.84
C GLY A 887 -40.42 -9.03 4.07
N GLU A 888 -41.05 -7.94 3.65
CA GLU A 888 -42.06 -7.96 2.57
C GLU A 888 -41.32 -7.79 1.23
N TYR A 889 -41.59 -8.69 0.28
CA TYR A 889 -40.91 -8.71 -1.01
C TYR A 889 -41.89 -8.71 -2.18
N ARG A 890 -41.59 -7.87 -3.18
CA ARG A 890 -42.22 -7.93 -4.49
C ARG A 890 -41.29 -8.71 -5.43
N VAL A 891 -41.72 -9.88 -5.84
CA VAL A 891 -41.02 -10.82 -6.71
C VAL A 891 -41.54 -10.61 -8.13
N VAL A 892 -40.66 -10.27 -9.06
CA VAL A 892 -40.97 -10.06 -10.47
C VAL A 892 -40.22 -11.09 -11.31
N ILE A 893 -40.88 -11.60 -12.33
CA ILE A 893 -40.45 -12.74 -13.13
C ILE A 893 -40.67 -12.39 -14.61
N ASP A 894 -39.59 -11.99 -15.28
CA ASP A 894 -39.65 -11.45 -16.63
C ASP A 894 -39.30 -12.54 -17.65
N ALA A 895 -40.18 -12.76 -18.64
CA ALA A 895 -40.02 -13.81 -19.62
C ALA A 895 -38.97 -13.49 -20.70
N LEU A 896 -38.01 -14.38 -20.89
CA LEU A 896 -37.01 -14.29 -21.97
C LEU A 896 -37.53 -14.88 -23.29
N SER A 897 -38.48 -15.84 -23.23
CA SER A 897 -39.13 -16.43 -24.40
C SER A 897 -40.48 -17.06 -24.06
N GLU A 898 -41.23 -17.47 -25.09
CA GLU A 898 -42.29 -18.47 -24.95
C GLU A 898 -41.74 -19.75 -24.28
N GLY A 899 -42.59 -20.45 -23.53
CA GLY A 899 -42.24 -21.69 -22.82
C GLY A 899 -43.08 -21.88 -21.55
N ASP A 900 -42.56 -22.67 -20.62
CA ASP A 900 -43.04 -22.78 -19.25
C ASP A 900 -41.87 -22.52 -18.30
N PHE A 901 -42.13 -22.00 -17.09
CA PHE A 901 -41.12 -21.86 -16.04
C PHE A 901 -41.57 -22.50 -14.72
N ASN A 902 -40.62 -22.67 -13.80
CA ASN A 902 -40.89 -23.08 -12.43
C ASN A 902 -40.44 -21.98 -11.46
N LEU A 903 -41.22 -21.72 -10.40
CA LEU A 903 -40.84 -20.90 -9.24
C LEU A 903 -40.86 -21.77 -7.98
N GLU A 904 -39.79 -21.72 -7.19
CA GLU A 904 -39.73 -22.28 -5.84
C GLU A 904 -39.44 -21.15 -4.84
N ILE A 905 -40.24 -21.09 -3.77
CA ILE A 905 -40.02 -20.19 -2.63
C ILE A 905 -39.75 -21.09 -1.43
N LYS A 906 -38.53 -21.04 -0.89
CA LYS A 906 -38.10 -21.87 0.25
C LYS A 906 -37.75 -21.00 1.43
N SER A 907 -38.25 -21.39 2.60
CA SER A 907 -37.77 -20.87 3.87
C SER A 907 -36.86 -21.89 4.53
N TYR A 908 -35.73 -21.44 5.04
CA TYR A 908 -34.69 -22.24 5.69
C TYR A 908 -34.58 -21.87 7.16
N ASN A 909 -34.15 -22.84 7.97
CA ASN A 909 -33.61 -22.65 9.31
C ASN A 909 -32.23 -23.29 9.39
N SER A 910 -31.17 -22.48 9.31
CA SER A 910 -29.74 -22.82 9.36
C SER A 910 -29.22 -23.86 8.34
N ASN A 911 -29.76 -25.07 8.34
CA ASN A 911 -29.37 -26.19 7.47
C ASN A 911 -30.58 -27.05 7.03
N SER A 912 -31.81 -26.64 7.33
CA SER A 912 -33.02 -27.43 7.02
C SER A 912 -34.10 -26.55 6.43
N VAL A 913 -34.72 -27.00 5.35
CA VAL A 913 -35.90 -26.35 4.77
C VAL A 913 -37.07 -26.51 5.74
N ILE A 914 -37.76 -25.42 6.07
CA ILE A 914 -38.95 -25.42 6.94
C ILE A 914 -40.24 -25.36 6.14
N SER A 915 -40.22 -24.81 4.93
CA SER A 915 -41.34 -24.84 3.99
C SER A 915 -40.86 -24.57 2.56
N THR A 916 -41.50 -25.22 1.58
CA THR A 916 -41.41 -24.89 0.16
C THR A 916 -42.81 -24.56 -0.37
N ALA A 917 -42.97 -23.44 -1.08
CA ALA A 917 -44.07 -23.22 -2.00
C ALA A 917 -43.56 -23.40 -3.45
N THR A 918 -44.25 -24.20 -4.25
CA THR A 918 -43.88 -24.48 -5.65
C THR A 918 -44.94 -24.00 -6.62
N TYR A 919 -44.51 -23.46 -7.75
CA TYR A 919 -45.32 -23.20 -8.94
C TYR A 919 -44.61 -23.88 -10.08
N LEU A 920 -45.24 -24.92 -10.63
CA LEU A 920 -44.62 -25.80 -11.60
C LEU A 920 -45.36 -25.72 -12.94
N ASN A 921 -44.58 -25.71 -14.03
CA ASN A 921 -45.06 -25.59 -15.41
C ASN A 921 -46.00 -24.37 -15.60
N VAL A 922 -45.53 -23.20 -15.20
CA VAL A 922 -46.24 -21.93 -15.39
C VAL A 922 -45.97 -21.40 -16.79
N GLY A 923 -46.99 -21.41 -17.64
CA GLY A 923 -46.85 -21.02 -19.05
C GLY A 923 -46.57 -19.54 -19.29
N LEU A 924 -45.75 -19.29 -20.31
CA LEU A 924 -45.33 -17.98 -20.82
C LEU A 924 -45.82 -17.81 -22.26
N ALA A 925 -46.62 -16.76 -22.51
CA ALA A 925 -47.22 -16.54 -23.82
C ALA A 925 -46.26 -15.87 -24.83
N GLY A 926 -45.15 -15.31 -24.35
CA GLY A 926 -44.18 -14.53 -25.12
C GLY A 926 -43.19 -13.82 -24.18
N ASN A 927 -42.19 -13.13 -24.73
CA ASN A 927 -41.19 -12.40 -23.94
C ASN A 927 -41.71 -11.06 -23.38
N GLU A 928 -42.97 -10.72 -23.66
CA GLU A 928 -43.75 -9.68 -22.99
C GLU A 928 -44.47 -10.18 -21.72
N THR A 929 -44.35 -11.47 -21.37
CA THR A 929 -44.99 -12.04 -20.18
C THR A 929 -44.25 -11.65 -18.91
N VAL A 930 -44.97 -11.10 -17.94
CA VAL A 930 -44.46 -10.73 -16.61
C VAL A 930 -45.28 -11.43 -15.53
N GLY A 931 -44.60 -12.16 -14.64
CA GLY A 931 -45.17 -12.70 -13.41
C GLY A 931 -44.82 -11.81 -12.22
N GLU A 932 -45.80 -11.43 -11.40
CA GLU A 932 -45.58 -10.65 -10.16
C GLU A 932 -46.23 -11.34 -8.96
N LEU A 933 -45.46 -11.48 -7.87
CA LEU A 933 -45.90 -12.08 -6.62
C LEU A 933 -45.49 -11.19 -5.44
N PHE A 934 -46.42 -10.99 -4.51
CA PHE A 934 -46.17 -10.24 -3.28
C PHE A 934 -46.02 -11.22 -2.12
N TYR A 935 -44.78 -11.41 -1.66
CA TYR A 935 -44.45 -12.23 -0.52
C TYR A 935 -44.59 -11.43 0.78
N THR A 936 -45.27 -12.01 1.75
CA THR A 936 -45.36 -11.52 3.13
C THR A 936 -45.23 -12.71 4.08
N ASP A 937 -44.72 -12.49 5.29
CA ASP A 937 -44.60 -13.53 6.34
C ASP A 937 -45.97 -13.84 6.99
N THR A 938 -46.94 -14.23 6.17
CA THR A 938 -48.29 -14.62 6.61
C THR A 938 -48.67 -15.97 5.98
N ASP A 939 -49.44 -16.78 6.72
CA ASP A 939 -50.00 -18.07 6.25
C ASP A 939 -51.05 -17.91 5.11
N GLU A 940 -51.16 -16.73 4.50
CA GLU A 940 -52.07 -16.47 3.40
C GLU A 940 -51.58 -17.15 2.11
N PRO A 941 -52.48 -17.55 1.20
CA PRO A 941 -52.06 -18.05 -0.10
C PRO A 941 -51.28 -16.96 -0.85
N LEU A 942 -50.19 -17.38 -1.50
CA LEU A 942 -49.37 -16.53 -2.35
C LEU A 942 -49.90 -16.61 -3.80
N PRO A 943 -50.66 -15.63 -4.32
CA PRO A 943 -51.03 -15.61 -5.73
C PRO A 943 -49.87 -15.06 -6.57
N LEU A 944 -49.56 -15.77 -7.65
CA LEU A 944 -48.72 -15.26 -8.73
C LEU A 944 -49.62 -14.62 -9.79
N LEU A 945 -49.48 -13.32 -10.00
CA LEU A 945 -50.23 -12.54 -10.99
C LEU A 945 -49.49 -12.59 -12.33
N MET A 946 -50.16 -12.97 -13.41
CA MET A 946 -49.54 -13.07 -14.75
C MET A 946 -50.14 -12.03 -15.70
N ASP A 947 -49.33 -11.11 -16.21
CA ASP A 947 -49.62 -10.28 -17.38
C ASP A 947 -48.94 -10.92 -18.59
N ASN A 948 -49.73 -11.52 -19.50
CA ASN A 948 -49.18 -12.25 -20.65
C ASN A 948 -48.98 -11.36 -21.88
N ASN A 949 -49.30 -10.06 -21.79
CA ASN A 949 -49.25 -9.14 -22.92
C ASN A 949 -48.54 -7.81 -22.63
N GLY A 950 -47.89 -7.69 -21.47
CA GLY A 950 -47.04 -6.57 -21.08
C GLY A 950 -47.77 -5.23 -20.97
N ASN A 951 -49.06 -5.22 -20.63
CA ASN A 951 -49.85 -3.97 -20.55
C ASN A 951 -49.82 -3.29 -19.16
N GLY A 952 -49.22 -3.95 -18.16
CA GLY A 952 -49.19 -3.52 -16.76
C GLY A 952 -50.40 -3.96 -15.94
N ALA A 953 -51.15 -4.96 -16.39
CA ALA A 953 -52.29 -5.52 -15.66
C ALA A 953 -52.43 -7.02 -15.89
N ALA A 954 -52.56 -7.77 -14.79
CA ALA A 954 -52.64 -9.23 -14.83
C ALA A 954 -53.89 -9.74 -15.58
N ASP A 955 -53.66 -10.64 -16.53
CA ASP A 955 -54.68 -11.38 -17.28
C ASP A 955 -55.22 -12.57 -16.47
N ASN A 956 -54.35 -13.25 -15.71
CA ASN A 956 -54.71 -14.40 -14.90
C ASN A 956 -53.92 -14.48 -13.58
N VAL A 957 -54.36 -15.37 -12.70
CA VAL A 957 -53.73 -15.64 -11.40
C VAL A 957 -53.41 -17.13 -11.32
N VAL A 958 -52.19 -17.45 -10.91
CA VAL A 958 -51.69 -18.80 -10.68
C VAL A 958 -51.51 -19.00 -9.18
N MET A 959 -52.05 -20.09 -8.66
CA MET A 959 -51.90 -20.48 -7.25
C MET A 959 -50.72 -21.46 -7.11
N PRO A 960 -50.12 -21.61 -5.92
CA PRO A 960 -49.08 -22.61 -5.70
C PRO A 960 -49.58 -24.00 -6.09
N THR A 961 -48.76 -24.74 -6.83
CA THR A 961 -48.95 -26.17 -7.10
C THR A 961 -48.98 -26.95 -5.79
N ALA A 962 -48.09 -26.61 -4.85
CA ALA A 962 -48.10 -27.10 -3.49
C ALA A 962 -47.51 -26.08 -2.51
N ILE A 963 -47.92 -26.19 -1.24
CA ILE A 963 -47.23 -25.64 -0.08
C ILE A 963 -46.91 -26.84 0.80
N LEU A 964 -45.63 -27.06 1.07
CA LEU A 964 -45.10 -28.30 1.63
C LEU A 964 -44.72 -28.15 3.10
N SER A 965 -44.95 -29.22 3.87
CA SER A 965 -44.43 -29.37 5.24
C SER A 965 -42.88 -29.45 5.24
N PRO A 966 -42.19 -29.27 6.38
CA PRO A 966 -40.73 -29.44 6.45
C PRO A 966 -40.25 -30.80 5.93
N GLU A 967 -41.04 -31.86 6.13
CA GLU A 967 -40.73 -33.24 5.76
C GLU A 967 -40.84 -33.44 4.24
N GLU A 968 -41.90 -32.92 3.61
CA GLU A 968 -42.06 -32.91 2.14
C GLU A 968 -41.09 -31.92 1.46
N SER A 969 -40.73 -30.82 2.13
CA SER A 969 -39.80 -29.80 1.59
C SER A 969 -38.35 -30.28 1.57
N ALA A 970 -38.00 -31.20 2.47
CA ALA A 970 -36.71 -31.88 2.54
C ALA A 970 -36.56 -33.03 1.52
N ASP A 971 -37.59 -33.30 0.71
CA ASP A 971 -37.57 -34.31 -0.34
C ASP A 971 -36.59 -33.93 -1.46
N ILE A 972 -35.68 -34.85 -1.80
CA ILE A 972 -34.67 -34.66 -2.85
C ILE A 972 -34.83 -35.65 -4.00
N GLU A 973 -35.67 -36.67 -3.82
CA GLU A 973 -35.79 -37.80 -4.74
C GLU A 973 -36.87 -37.52 -5.80
N PRO A 974 -36.59 -37.68 -7.10
CA PRO A 974 -37.61 -37.60 -8.12
C PRO A 974 -38.57 -38.81 -8.08
N PRO A 975 -39.82 -38.69 -8.56
CA PRO A 975 -40.76 -39.81 -8.58
C PRO A 975 -40.27 -41.00 -9.40
N ALA A 976 -40.52 -42.21 -8.89
CA ALA A 976 -40.23 -43.45 -9.58
C ALA A 976 -41.23 -43.70 -10.72
N ILE A 977 -40.77 -43.63 -11.97
CA ILE A 977 -41.55 -43.97 -13.16
C ILE A 977 -41.61 -45.49 -13.33
N THR A 978 -42.82 -46.03 -13.50
CA THR A 978 -43.09 -47.37 -14.03
C THR A 978 -43.79 -47.22 -15.38
N MET A 979 -43.33 -47.91 -16.41
CA MET A 979 -43.97 -47.91 -17.74
C MET A 979 -43.97 -49.30 -18.37
N THR A 980 -44.71 -49.46 -19.47
CA THR A 980 -44.73 -50.71 -20.26
C THR A 980 -43.33 -51.02 -20.77
N GLU A 981 -42.81 -52.22 -20.48
CA GLU A 981 -41.60 -52.73 -21.13
C GLU A 981 -41.92 -53.08 -22.59
N ILE A 982 -41.34 -52.33 -23.52
CA ILE A 982 -41.40 -52.59 -24.96
C ILE A 982 -40.10 -53.29 -25.35
N PRO A 983 -40.15 -54.47 -26.01
CA PRO A 983 -38.93 -55.14 -26.46
C PRO A 983 -38.15 -54.29 -27.47
N ASP A 984 -36.82 -54.36 -27.44
CA ASP A 984 -35.88 -53.63 -28.33
C ASP A 984 -36.25 -53.71 -29.81
N THR A 985 -36.93 -54.79 -30.23
CA THR A 985 -37.52 -54.91 -31.56
C THR A 985 -38.98 -55.37 -31.49
N VAL A 986 -39.84 -54.67 -32.23
CA VAL A 986 -41.27 -54.97 -32.32
C VAL A 986 -41.70 -55.09 -33.78
N SER A 987 -42.73 -55.91 -34.04
CA SER A 987 -43.28 -56.05 -35.39
C SER A 987 -44.20 -54.89 -35.75
N VAL A 988 -44.00 -54.28 -36.92
CA VAL A 988 -44.94 -53.33 -37.53
C VAL A 988 -46.35 -53.95 -37.56
N PHE A 989 -47.38 -53.13 -37.36
CA PHE A 989 -48.80 -53.49 -37.21
C PHE A 989 -49.21 -54.24 -35.93
N SER A 990 -48.28 -54.69 -35.08
CA SER A 990 -48.62 -55.20 -33.75
C SER A 990 -49.17 -54.06 -32.88
N PRO A 991 -50.31 -54.24 -32.20
CA PRO A 991 -50.80 -53.24 -31.25
C PRO A 991 -49.98 -53.29 -29.96
N ILE A 992 -49.44 -52.14 -29.56
CA ILE A 992 -48.76 -51.95 -28.27
C ILE A 992 -49.70 -51.14 -27.37
N THR A 993 -49.86 -51.55 -26.12
CA THR A 993 -50.64 -50.77 -25.13
C THR A 993 -49.65 -50.06 -24.23
N LEU A 994 -49.65 -48.73 -24.26
CA LEU A 994 -48.71 -47.88 -23.52
C LEU A 994 -49.34 -47.56 -22.16
N ASN A 995 -48.84 -48.20 -21.11
CA ASN A 995 -49.21 -47.91 -19.74
C ASN A 995 -48.03 -47.25 -19.02
N PHE A 996 -48.30 -46.25 -18.20
CA PHE A 996 -47.30 -45.56 -17.37
C PHE A 996 -47.92 -45.01 -16.08
N SER A 997 -47.11 -44.91 -15.04
CA SER A 997 -47.47 -44.38 -13.72
C SER A 997 -46.22 -43.90 -12.99
N ALA A 998 -46.35 -42.86 -12.18
CA ALA A 998 -45.30 -42.45 -11.25
C ALA A 998 -45.77 -42.62 -9.80
N THR A 999 -44.83 -42.89 -8.90
CA THR A 999 -45.04 -42.92 -7.45
C THR A 999 -43.91 -42.18 -6.77
N ASP A 1000 -44.27 -41.39 -5.76
CA ASP A 1000 -43.31 -40.79 -4.83
C ASP A 1000 -43.81 -41.00 -3.38
N ASP A 1001 -42.86 -41.16 -2.45
CA ASP A 1001 -43.11 -41.57 -1.07
C ASP A 1001 -43.13 -40.39 -0.06
N LEU A 1002 -42.65 -39.21 -0.44
CA LEU A 1002 -42.52 -38.02 0.43
C LEU A 1002 -43.43 -36.89 -0.02
N SER A 1003 -43.04 -36.11 -1.03
CA SER A 1003 -43.81 -34.95 -1.50
C SER A 1003 -44.96 -35.33 -2.45
N GLY A 1004 -44.91 -36.52 -3.04
CA GLY A 1004 -45.92 -37.08 -3.93
C GLY A 1004 -45.86 -36.48 -5.35
N VAL A 1005 -46.50 -37.15 -6.31
CA VAL A 1005 -46.51 -36.71 -7.71
C VAL A 1005 -47.38 -35.46 -7.90
N ALA A 1006 -46.84 -34.45 -8.58
CA ALA A 1006 -47.58 -33.27 -9.06
C ALA A 1006 -47.98 -33.42 -10.53
N PHE A 1007 -47.03 -33.79 -11.40
CA PHE A 1007 -47.25 -33.93 -12.85
C PHE A 1007 -46.80 -35.30 -13.34
N LEU A 1008 -47.51 -35.82 -14.34
CA LEU A 1008 -47.16 -37.02 -15.10
C LEU A 1008 -47.65 -36.84 -16.53
N SER A 1009 -46.73 -36.88 -17.49
CA SER A 1009 -47.02 -36.77 -18.93
C SER A 1009 -46.25 -37.86 -19.69
N ALA A 1010 -46.67 -38.14 -20.92
CA ALA A 1010 -45.93 -39.00 -21.82
C ALA A 1010 -46.11 -38.59 -23.27
N THR A 1011 -45.10 -38.85 -24.09
CA THR A 1011 -45.15 -38.72 -25.54
C THR A 1011 -44.68 -40.00 -26.22
N PHE A 1012 -45.22 -40.24 -27.40
CA PHE A 1012 -44.79 -41.27 -28.33
C PHE A 1012 -44.39 -40.61 -29.65
N ASP A 1013 -43.12 -40.76 -30.04
CA ASP A 1013 -42.50 -40.04 -31.17
C ASP A 1013 -42.76 -38.51 -31.11
N GLY A 1014 -42.68 -37.92 -29.91
CA GLY A 1014 -42.96 -36.51 -29.65
C GLY A 1014 -44.45 -36.12 -29.64
N THR A 1015 -45.37 -37.04 -29.92
CA THR A 1015 -46.82 -36.80 -29.84
C THR A 1015 -47.36 -37.17 -28.46
N SER A 1016 -48.10 -36.29 -27.79
CA SER A 1016 -48.69 -36.57 -26.47
C SER A 1016 -49.68 -37.76 -26.50
N ILE A 1017 -49.65 -38.58 -25.44
CA ILE A 1017 -50.47 -39.81 -25.28
C ILE A 1017 -51.12 -39.90 -23.88
N GLU A 1018 -52.22 -40.63 -23.77
CA GLU A 1018 -52.86 -40.96 -22.50
C GLU A 1018 -52.46 -42.35 -21.98
N ASN A 1019 -52.55 -42.55 -20.67
CA ASN A 1019 -52.24 -43.83 -20.04
C ASN A 1019 -53.26 -44.92 -20.44
N GLY A 1020 -52.77 -46.00 -21.05
CA GLY A 1020 -53.57 -47.10 -21.61
C GLY A 1020 -53.79 -47.01 -23.13
N ASP A 1021 -53.19 -46.01 -23.80
CA ASP A 1021 -53.31 -45.83 -25.25
C ASP A 1021 -52.81 -47.02 -26.05
N LYS A 1022 -53.42 -47.23 -27.23
CA LYS A 1022 -53.15 -48.38 -28.10
C LYS A 1022 -52.62 -47.93 -29.45
N ILE A 1023 -51.31 -47.78 -29.52
CA ILE A 1023 -50.62 -47.45 -30.77
C ILE A 1023 -50.49 -48.67 -31.69
N ARG A 1024 -50.37 -48.39 -33.00
CA ARG A 1024 -49.95 -49.35 -34.02
C ARG A 1024 -48.90 -48.71 -34.89
N LEU A 1025 -47.74 -49.31 -34.93
CA LEU A 1025 -46.61 -48.85 -35.73
C LEU A 1025 -46.92 -49.12 -37.21
N CYS A 1026 -46.81 -48.09 -38.04
CA CYS A 1026 -47.05 -48.13 -39.48
C CYS A 1026 -45.75 -48.07 -40.31
N THR A 1027 -44.71 -47.51 -39.72
CA THR A 1027 -43.37 -47.35 -40.28
C THR A 1027 -42.41 -48.38 -39.70
N VAL A 1028 -41.34 -48.67 -40.43
CA VAL A 1028 -40.13 -49.28 -39.86
C VAL A 1028 -39.17 -48.18 -39.44
N GLY A 1029 -38.39 -48.40 -38.39
CA GLY A 1029 -37.45 -47.43 -37.86
C GLY A 1029 -37.41 -47.43 -36.34
N GLU A 1030 -36.64 -46.48 -35.80
CA GLU A 1030 -36.59 -46.20 -34.37
C GLU A 1030 -37.85 -45.44 -33.93
N HIS A 1031 -38.35 -45.78 -32.76
CA HIS A 1031 -39.51 -45.17 -32.10
C HIS A 1031 -39.18 -44.92 -30.64
N VAL A 1032 -39.73 -43.84 -30.07
CA VAL A 1032 -39.41 -43.40 -28.71
C VAL A 1032 -40.69 -43.23 -27.89
N LEU A 1033 -40.80 -43.98 -26.80
CA LEU A 1033 -41.73 -43.68 -25.70
C LEU A 1033 -40.97 -42.86 -24.65
N ARG A 1034 -41.45 -41.67 -24.34
CA ARG A 1034 -40.87 -40.76 -23.34
C ARG A 1034 -41.90 -40.43 -22.29
N VAL A 1035 -41.58 -40.64 -21.01
CA VAL A 1035 -42.45 -40.35 -19.86
C VAL A 1035 -41.73 -39.36 -18.95
N GLU A 1036 -42.46 -38.34 -18.52
CA GLU A 1036 -41.94 -37.29 -17.63
C GLU A 1036 -42.84 -37.18 -16.41
N THR A 1037 -42.24 -36.88 -15.27
CA THR A 1037 -42.98 -36.64 -14.03
C THR A 1037 -42.22 -35.67 -13.14
N THR A 1038 -42.95 -34.93 -12.31
CA THR A 1038 -42.39 -34.02 -11.31
C THR A 1038 -43.15 -34.25 -10.01
N ASP A 1039 -42.43 -34.33 -8.89
CA ASP A 1039 -43.04 -34.33 -7.56
C ASP A 1039 -43.62 -32.94 -7.20
N ARG A 1040 -44.18 -32.79 -6.00
CA ARG A 1040 -44.66 -31.49 -5.51
C ARG A 1040 -43.56 -30.56 -5.03
N ASN A 1041 -42.38 -31.07 -4.68
CA ASN A 1041 -41.20 -30.26 -4.33
C ASN A 1041 -40.42 -29.77 -5.57
N GLY A 1042 -40.92 -30.06 -6.78
CA GLY A 1042 -40.30 -29.68 -8.04
C GLY A 1042 -39.07 -30.51 -8.43
N ASN A 1043 -38.95 -31.77 -8.01
CA ASN A 1043 -37.91 -32.71 -8.48
C ASN A 1043 -38.43 -33.45 -9.73
N PRO A 1044 -37.90 -33.18 -10.93
CA PRO A 1044 -38.34 -33.79 -12.18
C PRO A 1044 -37.60 -35.09 -12.47
N ARG A 1045 -38.24 -35.98 -13.24
CA ARG A 1045 -37.69 -37.23 -13.75
C ARG A 1045 -38.15 -37.48 -15.17
N ILE A 1046 -37.20 -37.84 -16.03
CA ILE A 1046 -37.48 -38.28 -17.40
C ILE A 1046 -37.07 -39.76 -17.52
N SER A 1047 -37.86 -40.53 -18.27
CA SER A 1047 -37.50 -41.90 -18.64
C SER A 1047 -37.94 -42.20 -20.07
N GLU A 1048 -37.03 -42.77 -20.85
CA GLU A 1048 -37.20 -43.03 -22.27
C GLU A 1048 -36.96 -44.50 -22.60
N GLN A 1049 -37.82 -45.07 -23.45
CA GLN A 1049 -37.62 -46.35 -24.11
C GLN A 1049 -37.52 -46.13 -25.61
N ILE A 1050 -36.36 -46.48 -26.17
CA ILE A 1050 -36.07 -46.47 -27.59
C ILE A 1050 -36.17 -47.91 -28.09
N PHE A 1051 -36.94 -48.16 -29.15
CA PHE A 1051 -37.13 -49.49 -29.73
C PHE A 1051 -37.30 -49.43 -31.25
N GLU A 1052 -36.99 -50.52 -31.95
CA GLU A 1052 -37.03 -50.57 -33.41
C GLU A 1052 -38.24 -51.34 -33.95
N ALA A 1053 -39.06 -50.68 -34.77
CA ALA A 1053 -40.12 -51.30 -35.55
C ALA A 1053 -39.54 -51.99 -36.79
N ARG A 1054 -39.73 -53.31 -36.89
CA ARG A 1054 -39.28 -54.13 -38.02
C ARG A 1054 -40.42 -54.92 -38.65
N TYR A 1055 -40.30 -55.25 -39.94
CA TYR A 1055 -41.26 -56.15 -40.58
C TYR A 1055 -41.12 -57.58 -40.04
N PRO A 1056 -42.23 -58.33 -39.85
CA PRO A 1056 -42.24 -59.66 -39.22
C PRO A 1056 -41.75 -60.80 -40.14
N PHE A 1057 -40.74 -60.58 -41.00
CA PHE A 1057 -40.21 -61.61 -41.90
C PHE A 1057 -38.68 -61.62 -42.02
N GLU A 1058 -38.07 -62.75 -41.66
CA GLU A 1058 -36.70 -63.08 -42.07
C GLU A 1058 -36.68 -63.53 -43.55
N LEU A 1059 -35.78 -62.93 -44.33
CA LEU A 1059 -35.52 -63.36 -45.72
C LEU A 1059 -34.70 -64.66 -45.74
N HIS A 1060 -35.33 -65.80 -45.47
CA HIS A 1060 -34.74 -67.10 -45.78
C HIS A 1060 -34.59 -67.27 -47.30
N GLY A 1061 -33.35 -67.14 -47.77
CA GLY A 1061 -32.99 -67.27 -49.18
C GLY A 1061 -33.11 -68.71 -49.71
N GLN A 1062 -34.31 -69.11 -50.12
CA GLN A 1062 -34.49 -70.20 -51.09
C GLN A 1062 -35.30 -69.74 -52.30
N ARG A 1063 -34.68 -69.84 -53.49
CA ARG A 1063 -35.38 -69.65 -54.77
C ARG A 1063 -36.35 -70.82 -54.99
N GLY A 1064 -37.65 -70.57 -54.85
CA GLY A 1064 -38.69 -71.59 -55.08
C GLY A 1064 -40.08 -71.03 -55.35
N SER A 1065 -40.41 -70.83 -56.63
CA SER A 1065 -41.75 -70.88 -57.25
C SER A 1065 -43.00 -70.32 -56.52
N ASN A 1066 -43.62 -69.31 -57.13
CA ASN A 1066 -45.08 -69.09 -57.21
C ASN A 1066 -45.90 -69.20 -55.91
N GLY A 1067 -45.63 -68.32 -54.95
CA GLY A 1067 -46.63 -67.88 -53.96
C GLY A 1067 -46.96 -66.40 -54.18
N ALA A 1068 -48.24 -66.02 -54.14
CA ALA A 1068 -48.61 -64.61 -54.18
C ALA A 1068 -48.14 -63.95 -52.88
N ALA A 1069 -47.24 -62.96 -52.97
CA ALA A 1069 -46.89 -62.15 -51.83
C ALA A 1069 -48.14 -61.37 -51.38
N HIS A 1070 -48.64 -61.65 -50.19
CA HIS A 1070 -49.64 -60.79 -49.56
C HIS A 1070 -49.00 -59.42 -49.33
N LEU A 1071 -49.50 -58.40 -50.03
CA LEU A 1071 -49.19 -57.01 -49.70
C LEU A 1071 -49.58 -56.75 -48.25
N PRO A 1072 -48.76 -56.02 -47.46
CA PRO A 1072 -49.09 -55.71 -46.08
C PRO A 1072 -50.37 -54.86 -46.01
N PRO A 1073 -51.08 -54.89 -44.86
CA PRO A 1073 -52.22 -54.01 -44.66
C PRO A 1073 -51.80 -52.54 -44.77
N ILE A 1074 -52.48 -51.78 -45.63
CA ILE A 1074 -52.25 -50.34 -45.82
C ILE A 1074 -52.71 -49.63 -44.53
N CYS A 1075 -51.87 -48.75 -43.99
CA CYS A 1075 -52.26 -47.98 -42.82
C CYS A 1075 -53.34 -46.95 -43.16
N PRO A 1076 -54.34 -46.71 -42.27
CA PRO A 1076 -55.50 -45.89 -42.57
C PRO A 1076 -55.22 -44.38 -42.41
N GLN A 1077 -54.10 -43.88 -42.95
CA GLN A 1077 -53.85 -42.45 -43.09
C GLN A 1077 -52.69 -42.10 -44.06
N GLU A 1078 -52.74 -42.61 -45.29
CA GLU A 1078 -52.11 -41.96 -46.46
C GLU A 1078 -52.82 -42.44 -47.73
N ASN A 1079 -53.20 -41.52 -48.61
CA ASN A 1079 -54.10 -41.77 -49.75
C ASN A 1079 -53.72 -40.86 -50.94
#